data_AF-C7ZK00-F1
#
_entry.id   AF-C7ZK00-F1
#
_cell.length_a   1.000
_cell.length_b   1.000
_cell.length_c   1.000
_cell.angle_alpha   90.00
_cell.angle_beta   90.00
_cell.angle_gamma   90.00
#
_symmetry.space_group_name_H-M   'P 1'
#
loop_
_entity.id
_entity.type
_entity.pdbx_description
1 polymer ?
#
loop_
_entity_poly.entity_id
_entity_poly.type
_entity_poly.pdbx_seq_one_letter_code
_entity_poly.pdbx_strand_id
1 'polypeptide(L)'
;FDSEIFQGVSFDVKNATNNTLAEIEALPEVAKIWPAAFFHLPVEGSAAVADPDSRLKYPAWSVHNDTNVAAMHQAGHFGEDVVIAIVDSGIDYTHPAFGGGFGPGYRVEAGYDLVGDDYVAGGEYKPDDDPMDCLGHGTHVAGIAASGDSYLPGVAPKARLRAYKVFGCGDGTYEDTIVAAFIKAYEDGADVINASLGSNRGFPDSPTALIASTIAAAGVLVVFAAGNSGATGPFYTSSGGNGVGSLAVGSVQAEDWVAYQFTATSSSGETREIPYLSDTLKQFNLNGTFAAFTRPDVREQTACTWDQPTGPKDSVMVIPKGTCGWQIQDSNVIGKTNSVLYIQTETGLRSDATDSLFNTAAVILYEDGDWIMSQVEGGYDVTFEFIHNNQAISIPRSGFAGGRINDFSSWGPTLDARMKPEISAPGGSILSTWPVSSGSWATYSGTSMASPYIAGVGALFFGSRGGRSALGPKAAQTAVERIIASGRLVQHNDGTSNPASIVRQGAGIVDAASVILSGTSVSPANLNLNDTVHFKPSHEVVLTNSNDETVTYKVTHEAGITIHTKGNGDAWVSNEPSYSSDEGEVATVSLSDDTFTLGAGESATLRLEFVEPASVSASYLPVYGGRILFGGSNGEVVSVTYMGNIYGSDTWEMHRGVPMWLSGYGGLMEEGHEYSLEHDSDVFQPYFNILWSTREIGFDVRFGDWEPSDWVYPPVAGKNNWIGSVRTRPSGLSNEIINFPLVNYPRVSGAFYVASQGYFANGSSIPDGEYRLLGRAVRTFGDMNNLDDWQYALSPWFTVK
;
A
#
# COMPACT_ATOMS: atom_id res chain seq x y z
N PHE A 1 2.79 28.04 6.80
CA PHE A 1 3.80 27.57 5.84
C PHE A 1 4.35 28.79 5.12
N ASP A 2 5.60 29.13 5.39
CA ASP A 2 6.35 30.18 4.69
C ASP A 2 7.66 29.51 4.25
N SER A 3 7.68 29.07 2.99
CA SER A 3 8.74 28.23 2.41
C SER A 3 8.93 28.60 0.93
N GLU A 4 10.12 28.31 0.38
CA GLU A 4 10.37 28.47 -1.07
C GLU A 4 9.54 27.51 -1.93
N ILE A 5 9.14 26.35 -1.38
CA ILE A 5 8.33 25.34 -2.10
C ILE A 5 6.83 25.44 -1.83
N PHE A 6 6.40 26.14 -0.76
CA PHE A 6 4.98 26.29 -0.44
C PHE A 6 4.68 27.51 0.44
N GLN A 7 3.60 28.21 0.11
CA GLN A 7 3.09 29.38 0.83
C GLN A 7 1.62 29.13 1.17
N GLY A 8 1.26 29.19 2.45
CA GLY A 8 -0.10 28.88 2.90
C GLY A 8 -0.25 28.75 4.42
N VAL A 9 -1.45 28.42 4.88
CA VAL A 9 -1.81 28.27 6.30
C VAL A 9 -2.74 27.08 6.53
N SER A 10 -2.66 26.48 7.72
CA SER A 10 -3.67 25.57 8.27
C SER A 10 -4.35 26.25 9.46
N PHE A 11 -5.64 25.98 9.69
CA PHE A 11 -6.43 26.61 10.77
C PHE A 11 -7.75 25.87 11.05
N ASP A 12 -8.16 25.86 12.33
CA ASP A 12 -9.51 25.44 12.74
C ASP A 12 -10.54 26.56 12.51
N VAL A 13 -11.61 26.26 11.78
CA VAL A 13 -12.73 27.19 11.59
C VAL A 13 -13.70 27.13 12.78
N LYS A 14 -13.38 27.89 13.84
CA LYS A 14 -14.25 28.03 15.02
C LYS A 14 -15.53 28.78 14.66
N ASN A 15 -16.68 28.23 15.06
CA ASN A 15 -18.03 28.73 14.73
C ASN A 15 -18.31 28.85 13.21
N ALA A 16 -17.84 27.88 12.41
CA ALA A 16 -18.10 27.82 10.97
C ALA A 16 -19.59 28.03 10.63
N THR A 17 -19.88 28.99 9.75
CA THR A 17 -21.21 29.12 9.14
C THR A 17 -21.26 28.33 7.84
N ASN A 18 -22.45 28.16 7.28
CA ASN A 18 -22.66 27.45 6.02
C ASN A 18 -21.94 28.09 4.80
N ASN A 19 -21.50 29.35 4.92
CA ASN A 19 -20.79 30.07 3.86
C ASN A 19 -19.26 30.11 4.07
N THR A 20 -18.74 29.77 5.25
CA THR A 20 -17.39 30.20 5.66
C THR A 20 -16.27 29.66 4.77
N LEU A 21 -16.44 28.48 4.16
CA LEU A 21 -15.48 27.98 3.15
C LEU A 21 -15.50 28.85 1.89
N ALA A 22 -16.68 29.12 1.31
CA ALA A 22 -16.83 29.96 0.13
C ALA A 22 -16.42 31.43 0.39
N GLU A 23 -16.59 31.93 1.61
CA GLU A 23 -16.11 33.26 2.04
C GLU A 23 -14.58 33.32 2.10
N ILE A 24 -13.90 32.21 2.40
CA ILE A 24 -12.43 32.10 2.37
C ILE A 24 -11.92 31.88 0.94
N GLU A 25 -12.56 31.01 0.16
CA GLU A 25 -12.24 30.78 -1.27
C GLU A 25 -12.41 32.02 -2.14
N ALA A 26 -13.30 32.95 -1.75
CA ALA A 26 -13.50 34.23 -2.44
C ALA A 26 -12.44 35.31 -2.12
N LEU A 27 -11.50 35.04 -1.21
CA LEU A 27 -10.39 35.97 -0.92
C LEU A 27 -9.36 35.94 -2.06
N PRO A 28 -8.94 37.10 -2.61
CA PRO A 28 -8.00 37.15 -3.74
C PRO A 28 -6.59 36.63 -3.41
N GLU A 29 -6.28 36.45 -2.12
CA GLU A 29 -5.05 35.82 -1.63
C GLU A 29 -5.11 34.27 -1.62
N VAL A 30 -6.29 33.65 -1.74
CA VAL A 30 -6.49 32.19 -1.62
C VAL A 30 -6.50 31.55 -3.00
N ALA A 31 -5.40 30.85 -3.35
CA ALA A 31 -5.29 30.14 -4.62
C ALA A 31 -6.08 28.82 -4.67
N LYS A 32 -6.17 28.11 -3.54
CA LYS A 32 -6.96 26.88 -3.32
C LYS A 32 -7.07 26.60 -1.82
N ILE A 33 -8.16 25.95 -1.40
CA ILE A 33 -8.34 25.38 -0.06
C ILE A 33 -8.50 23.86 -0.16
N TRP A 34 -8.22 23.15 0.94
CA TRP A 34 -8.46 21.71 1.07
C TRP A 34 -8.94 21.41 2.49
N PRO A 35 -9.91 20.49 2.68
CA PRO A 35 -10.15 19.90 3.99
C PRO A 35 -9.01 18.92 4.31
N ALA A 36 -8.26 19.17 5.39
CA ALA A 36 -7.14 18.31 5.79
C ALA A 36 -7.59 16.85 5.90
N ALA A 37 -6.94 15.95 5.14
CA ALA A 37 -7.22 14.53 5.24
C ALA A 37 -6.66 13.95 6.55
N PHE A 38 -7.34 12.94 7.09
CA PHE A 38 -6.83 12.15 8.21
C PHE A 38 -5.94 11.03 7.67
N PHE A 39 -4.77 10.86 8.27
CA PHE A 39 -3.78 9.85 7.94
C PHE A 39 -3.54 8.93 9.15
N HIS A 40 -3.26 7.67 8.85
CA HIS A 40 -2.88 6.66 9.83
C HIS A 40 -1.64 5.90 9.36
N LEU A 41 -1.07 5.08 10.24
CA LEU A 41 -0.01 4.15 9.90
C LEU A 41 -0.62 2.89 9.25
N PRO A 42 -0.34 2.59 7.97
CA PRO A 42 -0.85 1.39 7.31
C PRO A 42 0.00 0.19 7.73
N VAL A 43 -0.46 -0.53 8.74
CA VAL A 43 0.20 -1.70 9.35
C VAL A 43 -0.68 -2.94 9.27
N GLU A 44 -0.07 -4.12 9.17
CA GLU A 44 -0.78 -5.41 9.21
C GLU A 44 -0.53 -6.13 10.54
N GLY A 45 -1.58 -6.22 11.34
CA GLY A 45 -1.55 -6.87 12.66
C GLY A 45 -0.66 -6.16 13.69
N SER A 46 -0.16 -6.95 14.64
CA SER A 46 0.68 -6.51 15.75
C SER A 46 2.16 -6.83 15.49
N ALA A 47 3.07 -5.94 15.89
CA ALA A 47 4.51 -6.17 15.77
C ALA A 47 4.98 -7.32 16.70
N ALA A 48 5.58 -8.36 16.12
CA ALA A 48 6.07 -9.51 16.86
C ALA A 48 7.49 -9.24 17.40
N VAL A 49 7.58 -8.69 18.62
CA VAL A 49 8.85 -8.38 19.30
C VAL A 49 9.75 -9.63 19.36
N ALA A 50 10.89 -9.57 18.69
CA ALA A 50 11.89 -10.64 18.64
C ALA A 50 12.80 -10.62 19.87
N ASP A 51 13.60 -11.66 20.07
CA ASP A 51 14.61 -11.68 21.13
C ASP A 51 15.90 -10.93 20.69
N PRO A 52 16.50 -10.06 21.52
CA PRO A 52 17.70 -9.31 21.18
C PRO A 52 18.95 -10.13 20.80
N ASP A 53 19.09 -11.38 21.25
CA ASP A 53 20.19 -12.26 20.87
C ASP A 53 19.89 -13.01 19.55
N SER A 54 18.63 -13.11 19.13
CA SER A 54 18.28 -13.95 17.97
C SER A 54 18.93 -13.46 16.68
N ARG A 55 18.90 -12.14 16.47
CA ARG A 55 19.53 -11.41 15.34
C ARG A 55 20.96 -11.85 15.04
N LEU A 56 21.73 -12.27 16.05
CA LEU A 56 23.15 -12.63 15.94
C LEU A 56 23.39 -13.87 15.07
N LYS A 57 22.33 -14.60 14.72
CA LYS A 57 22.37 -15.87 13.96
C LYS A 57 21.46 -15.88 12.72
N TYR A 58 20.84 -14.75 12.37
CA TYR A 58 20.09 -14.65 11.11
C TYR A 58 21.08 -14.71 9.94
N PRO A 59 20.77 -15.40 8.82
CA PRO A 59 21.68 -15.49 7.70
C PRO A 59 21.72 -14.16 6.91
N ALA A 60 22.57 -13.25 7.37
CA ALA A 60 23.01 -12.02 6.69
C ALA A 60 21.87 -11.12 6.14
N TRP A 61 20.71 -11.14 6.79
CA TRP A 61 19.45 -10.54 6.31
C TRP A 61 19.00 -11.17 4.97
N SER A 62 18.23 -12.27 5.01
CA SER A 62 17.87 -13.08 3.83
C SER A 62 17.37 -12.23 2.65
N VAL A 63 16.40 -11.34 2.88
CA VAL A 63 15.83 -10.46 1.83
C VAL A 63 16.79 -9.42 1.23
N HIS A 64 18.04 -9.30 1.71
CA HIS A 64 19.10 -8.55 1.03
C HIS A 64 19.79 -9.38 -0.07
N ASN A 65 19.68 -10.71 -0.04
CA ASN A 65 20.11 -11.57 -1.14
C ASN A 65 19.07 -11.50 -2.27
N ASP A 66 17.78 -11.63 -1.93
CA ASP A 66 16.64 -11.63 -2.87
C ASP A 66 16.64 -10.41 -3.81
N THR A 67 17.15 -9.27 -3.35
CA THR A 67 17.22 -7.96 -4.05
C THR A 67 18.62 -7.53 -4.49
N ASN A 68 19.65 -8.37 -4.28
CA ASN A 68 21.07 -8.07 -4.44
C ASN A 68 21.67 -6.94 -3.55
N VAL A 69 20.95 -6.41 -2.54
CA VAL A 69 21.52 -5.45 -1.57
C VAL A 69 22.76 -6.02 -0.86
N ALA A 70 22.77 -7.31 -0.54
CA ALA A 70 23.92 -7.99 0.08
C ALA A 70 25.16 -7.98 -0.85
N ALA A 71 24.98 -8.03 -2.16
CA ALA A 71 26.06 -7.88 -3.14
C ALA A 71 26.58 -6.43 -3.20
N MET A 72 25.71 -5.43 -2.97
CA MET A 72 26.11 -4.02 -2.91
C MET A 72 26.93 -3.71 -1.66
N HIS A 73 26.56 -4.28 -0.51
CA HIS A 73 27.38 -4.21 0.70
C HIS A 73 28.74 -4.88 0.51
N GLN A 74 28.80 -6.03 -0.18
CA GLN A 74 30.06 -6.70 -0.54
C GLN A 74 30.92 -5.89 -1.53
N ALA A 75 30.29 -5.18 -2.47
CA ALA A 75 30.95 -4.26 -3.40
C ALA A 75 31.43 -2.95 -2.74
N GLY A 76 31.02 -2.68 -1.50
CA GLY A 76 31.45 -1.52 -0.72
C GLY A 76 30.50 -0.31 -0.78
N HIS A 77 29.28 -0.47 -1.30
CA HIS A 77 28.26 0.58 -1.29
C HIS A 77 27.42 0.50 -0.01
N PHE A 78 27.39 1.55 0.81
CA PHE A 78 26.65 1.56 2.07
C PHE A 78 25.80 2.84 2.29
N GLY A 79 25.71 3.73 1.30
CA GLY A 79 24.92 4.96 1.37
C GLY A 79 25.64 6.11 2.07
N GLU A 80 26.96 6.12 2.00
CA GLU A 80 27.84 7.18 2.51
C GLU A 80 27.37 8.60 2.14
N ASP A 81 27.50 9.52 3.10
CA ASP A 81 27.18 10.95 3.04
C ASP A 81 25.71 11.34 2.77
N VAL A 82 24.84 10.40 2.34
CA VAL A 82 23.41 10.64 2.07
C VAL A 82 22.59 10.86 3.36
N VAL A 83 21.60 11.75 3.31
CA VAL A 83 20.58 11.94 4.36
C VAL A 83 19.24 11.32 3.96
N ILE A 84 18.73 10.39 4.77
CA ILE A 84 17.36 9.86 4.71
C ILE A 84 16.53 10.50 5.83
N ALA A 85 15.49 11.24 5.46
CA ALA A 85 14.44 11.70 6.37
C ALA A 85 13.35 10.62 6.52
N ILE A 86 12.97 10.34 7.77
CA ILE A 86 11.90 9.42 8.14
C ILE A 86 10.74 10.26 8.70
N VAL A 87 9.61 10.30 7.98
CA VAL A 87 8.38 11.00 8.40
C VAL A 87 7.40 9.96 8.93
N ASP A 88 7.34 9.81 10.27
CA ASP A 88 6.75 8.64 10.94
C ASP A 88 6.44 8.92 12.43
N SER A 89 6.38 7.91 13.31
CA SER A 89 6.17 8.04 14.77
C SER A 89 7.40 8.50 15.57
N GLY A 90 8.49 8.89 14.89
CA GLY A 90 9.78 9.23 15.49
C GLY A 90 10.86 8.19 15.22
N ILE A 91 11.98 8.24 15.95
CA ILE A 91 12.97 7.16 16.03
C ILE A 91 13.48 7.04 17.48
N ASP A 92 13.49 5.84 18.07
CA ASP A 92 14.30 5.56 19.26
C ASP A 92 15.78 5.58 18.90
N TYR A 93 16.35 6.79 18.90
CA TYR A 93 17.75 7.04 18.63
C TYR A 93 18.68 6.46 19.70
N THR A 94 18.18 6.06 20.88
CA THR A 94 18.98 5.37 21.90
C THR A 94 19.26 3.92 21.52
N HIS A 95 18.55 3.39 20.52
CA HIS A 95 18.77 2.04 20.02
C HIS A 95 20.21 1.84 19.49
N PRO A 96 20.96 0.80 19.94
CA PRO A 96 22.38 0.64 19.62
C PRO A 96 22.70 0.58 18.12
N ALA A 97 21.76 0.08 17.28
CA ALA A 97 21.96 0.04 15.83
C ALA A 97 22.03 1.43 15.17
N PHE A 98 21.57 2.50 15.84
CA PHE A 98 21.71 3.88 15.39
C PHE A 98 22.87 4.62 16.09
N GLY A 99 23.67 3.91 16.89
CA GLY A 99 24.81 4.49 17.62
C GLY A 99 24.48 5.00 19.02
N GLY A 100 23.23 4.86 19.49
CA GLY A 100 22.85 5.14 20.88
C GLY A 100 22.86 6.62 21.29
N GLY A 101 22.28 7.49 20.45
CA GLY A 101 22.09 8.91 20.77
C GLY A 101 21.58 9.73 19.59
N PHE A 102 21.33 11.01 19.85
CA PHE A 102 20.71 11.97 18.94
C PHE A 102 21.61 13.20 18.73
N GLY A 103 21.50 13.82 17.55
CA GLY A 103 22.18 15.06 17.24
C GLY A 103 23.53 14.88 16.52
N PRO A 104 24.26 15.99 16.28
CA PRO A 104 25.45 15.99 15.42
C PRO A 104 26.53 14.99 15.86
N GLY A 105 26.85 14.03 14.98
CA GLY A 105 27.82 12.96 15.21
C GLY A 105 27.21 11.60 15.53
N TYR A 106 25.92 11.53 15.84
CA TYR A 106 25.14 10.29 15.86
C TYR A 106 24.55 9.99 14.48
N ARG A 107 23.94 8.81 14.30
CA ARG A 107 23.28 8.45 13.04
C ARG A 107 21.98 9.21 12.84
N VAL A 108 21.16 9.33 13.89
CA VAL A 108 20.00 10.24 13.91
C VAL A 108 20.53 11.64 14.22
N GLU A 109 21.03 12.32 13.18
CA GLU A 109 21.86 13.53 13.34
C GLU A 109 21.06 14.79 13.70
N ALA A 110 19.76 14.77 13.43
CA ALA A 110 18.80 15.83 13.66
C ALA A 110 17.37 15.27 13.56
N GLY A 111 16.38 16.08 13.92
CA GLY A 111 14.97 15.75 13.80
C GLY A 111 14.10 16.77 14.51
N TYR A 112 12.80 16.52 14.58
CA TYR A 112 11.82 17.38 15.23
C TYR A 112 10.51 16.62 15.48
N ASP A 113 9.84 16.89 16.60
CA ASP A 113 8.47 16.44 16.84
C ASP A 113 7.49 17.56 16.48
N LEU A 114 6.59 17.27 15.52
CA LEU A 114 5.61 18.23 15.04
C LEU A 114 4.31 18.23 15.87
N VAL A 115 4.13 17.26 16.77
CA VAL A 115 2.86 17.03 17.48
C VAL A 115 3.00 16.85 18.98
N GLY A 116 4.08 16.25 19.47
CA GLY A 116 4.35 15.93 20.88
C GLY A 116 3.80 14.56 21.30
N ASP A 117 4.43 13.93 22.31
CA ASP A 117 4.07 12.60 22.83
C ASP A 117 2.58 12.41 23.14
N ASP A 118 1.98 13.37 23.85
CA ASP A 118 0.58 13.35 24.27
C ASP A 118 -0.44 13.49 23.12
N TYR A 119 0.01 13.69 21.87
CA TYR A 119 -0.88 13.99 20.76
C TYR A 119 -1.79 12.81 20.40
N VAL A 120 -3.06 13.14 20.22
CA VAL A 120 -4.11 12.30 19.65
C VAL A 120 -4.83 13.09 18.56
N ALA A 121 -5.41 12.41 17.57
CA ALA A 121 -6.13 13.04 16.47
C ALA A 121 -7.09 14.17 16.91
N GLY A 122 -6.78 15.42 16.53
CA GLY A 122 -7.58 16.61 16.88
C GLY A 122 -7.31 17.18 18.27
N GLY A 123 -6.24 16.74 18.93
CA GLY A 123 -5.71 17.34 20.17
C GLY A 123 -4.90 18.62 19.93
N GLU A 124 -4.37 19.18 21.02
CA GLU A 124 -3.48 20.35 20.97
C GLU A 124 -2.05 19.90 20.63
N TYR A 125 -1.48 20.43 19.54
CA TYR A 125 -0.09 20.20 19.15
C TYR A 125 0.89 20.78 20.19
N LYS A 126 1.87 19.98 20.61
CA LYS A 126 2.98 20.36 21.51
C LYS A 126 4.34 20.05 20.85
N PRO A 127 4.69 20.70 19.74
CA PRO A 127 5.91 20.40 19.00
C PRO A 127 7.18 20.80 19.77
N ASP A 128 8.23 19.98 19.68
CA ASP A 128 9.55 20.24 20.28
C ASP A 128 10.69 19.53 19.51
N ASP A 129 11.91 19.62 20.03
CA ASP A 129 13.14 19.13 19.39
C ASP A 129 13.44 17.63 19.65
N ASP A 130 12.56 16.87 20.33
CA ASP A 130 12.78 15.46 20.70
C ASP A 130 11.87 14.47 19.91
N PRO A 131 12.32 13.97 18.74
CA PRO A 131 11.55 13.05 17.90
C PRO A 131 11.60 11.59 18.40
N MET A 132 11.66 11.36 19.72
CA MET A 132 11.64 10.03 20.33
C MET A 132 10.39 9.23 19.92
N ASP A 133 10.58 7.96 19.56
CA ASP A 133 9.51 7.04 19.19
C ASP A 133 8.98 6.24 20.39
N CYS A 134 7.77 6.56 20.80
CA CYS A 134 7.04 5.83 21.84
C CYS A 134 6.14 4.70 21.28
N LEU A 135 5.97 4.59 19.96
CA LEU A 135 5.05 3.65 19.31
C LEU A 135 5.79 2.45 18.68
N GLY A 136 6.95 2.70 18.09
CA GLY A 136 7.89 1.72 17.54
C GLY A 136 7.92 1.59 16.02
N HIS A 137 6.91 2.11 15.32
CA HIS A 137 6.81 1.99 13.86
C HIS A 137 7.93 2.76 13.14
N GLY A 138 8.15 4.03 13.49
CA GLY A 138 9.23 4.83 12.92
C GLY A 138 10.63 4.28 13.21
N THR A 139 10.82 3.69 14.40
CA THR A 139 12.04 2.94 14.76
C THR A 139 12.24 1.71 13.87
N HIS A 140 11.17 0.98 13.53
CA HIS A 140 11.22 -0.18 12.62
C HIS A 140 11.58 0.25 11.19
N VAL A 141 10.89 1.27 10.69
CA VAL A 141 11.10 1.89 9.37
C VAL A 141 12.53 2.41 9.21
N ALA A 142 13.07 3.12 10.22
CA ALA A 142 14.44 3.60 10.24
C ALA A 142 15.50 2.49 10.20
N GLY A 143 15.22 1.34 10.85
CA GLY A 143 16.11 0.18 10.85
C GLY A 143 16.24 -0.47 9.47
N ILE A 144 15.14 -0.58 8.72
CA ILE A 144 15.14 -1.11 7.35
C ILE A 144 15.96 -0.20 6.44
N ALA A 145 15.77 1.11 6.53
CA ALA A 145 16.51 2.09 5.74
C ALA A 145 18.02 2.08 6.08
N ALA A 146 18.38 2.19 7.35
CA ALA A 146 19.76 2.46 7.78
C ALA A 146 20.11 1.97 9.19
N SER A 147 19.71 0.77 9.61
CA SER A 147 20.33 0.09 10.76
C SER A 147 21.85 -0.05 10.54
N GLY A 148 22.64 0.24 11.59
CA GLY A 148 24.10 0.10 11.60
C GLY A 148 24.61 -1.17 12.27
N ASP A 149 23.72 -2.09 12.64
CA ASP A 149 24.11 -3.34 13.30
C ASP A 149 24.86 -4.29 12.34
N SER A 150 25.84 -5.03 12.85
CA SER A 150 26.67 -5.93 12.02
C SER A 150 25.99 -7.24 11.62
N TYR A 151 24.84 -7.58 12.20
CA TYR A 151 24.08 -8.80 11.91
C TYR A 151 22.76 -8.51 11.20
N LEU A 152 22.15 -7.36 11.50
CA LEU A 152 21.03 -6.77 10.74
C LEU A 152 21.39 -5.35 10.24
N PRO A 153 22.30 -5.22 9.26
CA PRO A 153 22.62 -3.94 8.64
C PRO A 153 21.51 -3.52 7.68
N GLY A 154 20.93 -2.33 7.87
CA GLY A 154 19.88 -1.81 7.00
C GLY A 154 20.36 -1.62 5.56
N VAL A 155 19.45 -1.32 4.63
CA VAL A 155 19.79 -1.27 3.19
C VAL A 155 20.93 -0.28 2.90
N ALA A 156 20.95 0.89 3.55
CA ALA A 156 22.04 1.87 3.50
C ALA A 156 22.68 2.08 4.90
N PRO A 157 23.54 1.16 5.38
CA PRO A 157 23.96 1.10 6.78
C PRO A 157 25.05 2.13 7.15
N LYS A 158 25.35 3.10 6.27
CA LYS A 158 26.12 4.32 6.57
C LYS A 158 25.40 5.63 6.20
N ALA A 159 24.16 5.57 5.73
CA ALA A 159 23.35 6.77 5.55
C ALA A 159 23.05 7.44 6.90
N ARG A 160 22.88 8.76 6.88
CA ARG A 160 22.48 9.57 8.04
C ARG A 160 20.96 9.64 8.08
N LEU A 161 20.39 9.54 9.27
CA LEU A 161 18.95 9.56 9.52
C LEU A 161 18.52 10.92 10.09
N ARG A 162 17.32 11.34 9.74
CA ARG A 162 16.61 12.41 10.45
C ARG A 162 15.17 12.00 10.74
N ALA A 163 14.71 12.26 11.96
CA ALA A 163 13.39 11.85 12.43
C ALA A 163 12.43 13.04 12.43
N TYR A 164 11.33 12.96 11.68
CA TYR A 164 10.26 13.95 11.69
C TYR A 164 9.00 13.28 12.18
N LYS A 165 8.72 13.45 13.47
CA LYS A 165 7.64 12.78 14.17
C LYS A 165 6.33 13.51 13.92
N VAL A 166 5.36 12.81 13.33
CA VAL A 166 4.04 13.35 12.94
C VAL A 166 2.88 12.64 13.64
N PHE A 167 3.17 11.62 14.45
CA PHE A 167 2.23 10.91 15.31
C PHE A 167 2.70 11.01 16.77
N GLY A 168 1.76 11.17 17.70
CA GLY A 168 2.03 11.00 19.14
C GLY A 168 2.09 9.51 19.50
N CYS A 169 1.97 9.20 20.80
CA CYS A 169 1.97 7.81 21.29
C CYS A 169 0.61 7.08 21.08
N GLY A 170 -0.12 7.43 20.01
CA GLY A 170 -1.49 6.97 19.72
C GLY A 170 -1.90 7.22 18.27
N ASP A 171 -3.22 7.11 18.00
CA ASP A 171 -3.73 6.98 16.63
C ASP A 171 -3.74 8.28 15.80
N GLY A 172 -2.94 8.26 14.73
CA GLY A 172 -3.16 9.05 13.52
C GLY A 172 -2.81 10.55 13.58
N THR A 173 -2.90 11.22 12.43
CA THR A 173 -2.52 12.63 12.27
C THR A 173 -3.25 13.29 11.09
N TYR A 174 -3.12 14.61 10.96
CA TYR A 174 -3.73 15.36 9.86
C TYR A 174 -2.70 15.76 8.77
N GLU A 175 -3.21 15.93 7.55
CA GLU A 175 -2.41 16.15 6.35
C GLU A 175 -1.49 17.39 6.42
N ASP A 176 -1.90 18.42 7.16
CA ASP A 176 -1.12 19.64 7.37
C ASP A 176 0.17 19.41 8.18
N THR A 177 0.13 18.49 9.14
CA THR A 177 1.30 18.03 9.92
C THR A 177 2.28 17.28 9.03
N ILE A 178 1.78 16.44 8.11
CA ILE A 178 2.62 15.71 7.14
C ILE A 178 3.25 16.69 6.15
N VAL A 179 2.48 17.67 5.65
CA VAL A 179 3.00 18.77 4.81
C VAL A 179 4.09 19.58 5.53
N ALA A 180 3.91 19.88 6.82
CA ALA A 180 4.92 20.56 7.63
C ALA A 180 6.21 19.73 7.73
N ALA A 181 6.12 18.43 7.99
CA ALA A 181 7.27 17.54 8.08
C ALA A 181 8.01 17.40 6.73
N PHE A 182 7.28 17.31 5.62
CA PHE A 182 7.88 17.25 4.28
C PHE A 182 8.63 18.53 3.91
N ILE A 183 8.04 19.69 4.20
CA ILE A 183 8.69 20.99 3.99
C ILE A 183 9.96 21.09 4.83
N LYS A 184 9.87 20.78 6.14
CA LYS A 184 11.04 20.84 7.03
C LYS A 184 12.15 19.85 6.64
N ALA A 185 11.80 18.62 6.25
CA ALA A 185 12.77 17.62 5.78
C ALA A 185 13.50 18.07 4.50
N TYR A 186 12.79 18.73 3.58
CA TYR A 186 13.38 19.36 2.40
C TYR A 186 14.30 20.54 2.77
N GLU A 187 13.85 21.45 3.63
CA GLU A 187 14.59 22.66 4.04
C GLU A 187 15.83 22.38 4.88
N ASP A 188 15.77 21.40 5.78
CA ASP A 188 16.95 20.90 6.51
C ASP A 188 17.95 20.23 5.54
N GLY A 189 17.54 19.86 4.32
CA GLY A 189 18.38 19.35 3.25
C GLY A 189 18.48 17.82 3.14
N ALA A 190 17.36 17.10 3.27
CA ALA A 190 17.32 15.66 3.00
C ALA A 190 17.65 15.33 1.52
N ASP A 191 18.18 14.13 1.27
CA ASP A 191 18.37 13.59 -0.08
C ASP A 191 17.28 12.60 -0.48
N VAL A 192 16.78 11.86 0.52
CA VAL A 192 15.65 10.94 0.42
C VAL A 192 14.66 11.26 1.54
N ILE A 193 13.36 11.29 1.24
CA ILE A 193 12.28 11.35 2.23
C ILE A 193 11.46 10.07 2.13
N ASN A 194 11.35 9.33 3.22
CA ASN A 194 10.45 8.18 3.37
C ASN A 194 9.24 8.56 4.24
N ALA A 195 8.05 8.23 3.77
CA ALA A 195 6.81 8.34 4.53
C ALA A 195 6.01 7.02 4.49
N SER A 196 6.09 6.27 5.58
CA SER A 196 5.40 4.99 5.75
C SER A 196 4.01 5.20 6.37
N LEU A 197 3.23 6.10 5.75
CA LEU A 197 1.92 6.57 6.22
C LEU A 197 0.92 6.70 5.06
N GLY A 198 -0.39 6.74 5.34
CA GLY A 198 -1.39 6.75 4.28
C GLY A 198 -2.80 7.21 4.64
N SER A 199 -3.56 7.53 3.59
CA SER A 199 -5.00 7.77 3.63
C SER A 199 -5.64 7.35 2.31
N ASN A 200 -6.93 7.04 2.29
CA ASN A 200 -7.65 6.59 1.08
C ASN A 200 -8.03 7.73 0.11
N ARG A 201 -7.60 8.97 0.37
CA ARG A 201 -7.79 10.13 -0.51
C ARG A 201 -6.64 10.28 -1.51
N GLY A 202 -6.47 9.25 -2.35
CA GLY A 202 -5.36 9.07 -3.31
C GLY A 202 -5.29 10.04 -4.49
N PHE A 203 -5.56 11.34 -4.31
CA PHE A 203 -5.57 12.32 -5.40
C PHE A 203 -4.19 12.98 -5.61
N PRO A 204 -3.73 13.18 -6.87
CA PRO A 204 -2.45 13.84 -7.16
C PRO A 204 -2.39 15.31 -6.74
N ASP A 205 -3.54 15.96 -6.57
CA ASP A 205 -3.67 17.36 -6.20
C ASP A 205 -4.08 17.57 -4.73
N SER A 206 -3.90 16.54 -3.87
CA SER A 206 -3.90 16.71 -2.42
C SER A 206 -2.68 17.55 -1.97
N PRO A 207 -2.74 18.22 -0.81
CA PRO A 207 -1.60 18.93 -0.24
C PRO A 207 -0.32 18.07 -0.19
N THR A 208 -0.40 16.84 0.34
CA THR A 208 0.76 15.94 0.42
C THR A 208 1.30 15.58 -0.95
N ALA A 209 0.43 15.19 -1.89
CA ALA A 209 0.83 14.78 -3.22
C ALA A 209 1.46 15.94 -4.02
N LEU A 210 0.94 17.16 -3.87
CA LEU A 210 1.50 18.38 -4.47
C LEU A 210 2.90 18.68 -3.90
N ILE A 211 3.06 18.66 -2.58
CA ILE A 211 4.34 18.93 -1.89
C ILE A 211 5.38 17.87 -2.25
N ALA A 212 5.01 16.59 -2.23
CA ALA A 212 5.84 15.48 -2.68
C ALA A 212 6.31 15.65 -4.15
N SER A 213 5.42 16.14 -5.03
CA SER A 213 5.75 16.43 -6.43
C SER A 213 6.76 17.58 -6.56
N THR A 214 6.57 18.66 -5.81
CA THR A 214 7.49 19.82 -5.81
C THR A 214 8.88 19.45 -5.28
N ILE A 215 8.94 18.66 -4.20
CA ILE A 215 10.19 18.16 -3.62
C ILE A 215 10.91 17.19 -4.58
N ALA A 216 10.16 16.31 -5.26
CA ALA A 216 10.71 15.45 -6.31
C ALA A 216 11.25 16.25 -7.52
N ALA A 217 10.55 17.32 -7.93
CA ALA A 217 11.02 18.23 -8.98
C ALA A 217 12.27 19.04 -8.57
N ALA A 218 12.49 19.26 -7.26
CA ALA A 218 13.73 19.80 -6.70
C ALA A 218 14.84 18.74 -6.53
N GLY A 219 14.62 17.52 -7.05
CA GLY A 219 15.62 16.46 -7.15
C GLY A 219 15.81 15.61 -5.90
N VAL A 220 14.99 15.76 -4.85
CA VAL A 220 14.97 14.88 -3.65
C VAL A 220 14.13 13.63 -3.94
N LEU A 221 14.62 12.44 -3.61
CA LEU A 221 13.85 11.21 -3.81
C LEU A 221 12.75 11.11 -2.75
N VAL A 222 11.49 11.04 -3.17
CA VAL A 222 10.34 10.92 -2.26
C VAL A 222 9.71 9.54 -2.41
N VAL A 223 9.62 8.79 -1.31
CA VAL A 223 9.16 7.39 -1.27
C VAL A 223 8.00 7.23 -0.28
N PHE A 224 6.92 6.57 -0.72
CA PHE A 224 5.74 6.28 0.09
C PHE A 224 5.38 4.79 0.06
N ALA A 225 4.79 4.34 1.16
CA ALA A 225 4.03 3.09 1.22
C ALA A 225 2.80 3.14 0.29
N ALA A 226 2.56 2.10 -0.52
CA ALA A 226 1.41 2.07 -1.43
C ALA A 226 0.05 1.96 -0.71
N GLY A 227 0.04 1.48 0.53
CA GLY A 227 -1.15 1.19 1.35
C GLY A 227 -1.33 -0.31 1.60
N ASN A 228 -2.05 -0.65 2.67
CA ASN A 228 -2.33 -2.04 3.06
C ASN A 228 -3.80 -2.44 2.81
N SER A 229 -4.48 -1.80 1.85
CA SER A 229 -5.91 -2.01 1.62
C SER A 229 -6.20 -2.99 0.46
N GLY A 230 -5.25 -3.89 0.17
CA GLY A 230 -5.26 -4.76 -1.01
C GLY A 230 -6.51 -5.66 -1.16
N ALA A 231 -7.10 -6.10 -0.04
CA ALA A 231 -8.37 -6.83 0.01
C ALA A 231 -9.61 -5.98 -0.37
N THR A 232 -9.44 -4.70 -0.70
CA THR A 232 -10.47 -3.84 -1.30
C THR A 232 -10.46 -3.92 -2.83
N GLY A 233 -9.45 -4.56 -3.43
CA GLY A 233 -9.28 -4.66 -4.89
C GLY A 233 -8.77 -3.37 -5.57
N PRO A 234 -8.81 -3.32 -6.92
CA PRO A 234 -8.24 -2.24 -7.74
C PRO A 234 -8.72 -0.81 -7.44
N PHE A 235 -7.95 0.18 -7.89
CA PHE A 235 -8.23 1.61 -7.70
C PHE A 235 -8.27 2.07 -6.21
N TYR A 236 -7.40 1.52 -5.37
CA TYR A 236 -7.34 1.82 -3.91
C TYR A 236 -5.92 2.17 -3.43
N THR A 237 -5.27 3.06 -4.18
CA THR A 237 -3.96 3.65 -3.88
C THR A 237 -3.99 4.60 -2.67
N SER A 238 -2.96 4.56 -1.83
CA SER A 238 -2.75 5.55 -0.77
C SER A 238 -2.50 6.98 -1.31
N SER A 239 -2.84 7.98 -0.50
CA SER A 239 -2.50 9.39 -0.69
C SER A 239 -1.01 9.67 -0.42
N GLY A 240 -0.54 10.86 -0.84
CA GLY A 240 0.87 11.26 -0.84
C GLY A 240 1.69 10.56 -1.93
N GLY A 241 1.74 9.22 -1.91
CA GLY A 241 2.48 8.40 -2.89
C GLY A 241 2.03 8.58 -4.34
N ASN A 242 0.83 9.13 -4.57
CA ASN A 242 0.28 9.42 -5.89
C ASN A 242 0.76 10.75 -6.52
N GLY A 243 1.67 11.49 -5.87
CA GLY A 243 2.35 12.63 -6.48
C GLY A 243 3.08 12.29 -7.80
N VAL A 244 3.46 13.32 -8.54
CA VAL A 244 4.22 13.21 -9.80
C VAL A 244 5.71 13.25 -9.47
N GLY A 245 6.43 12.14 -9.72
CA GLY A 245 7.85 12.00 -9.40
C GLY A 245 8.14 11.47 -7.98
N SER A 246 7.14 11.41 -7.09
CA SER A 246 7.19 10.57 -5.89
C SER A 246 6.91 9.11 -6.25
N LEU A 247 7.60 8.19 -5.59
CA LEU A 247 7.56 6.74 -5.84
C LEU A 247 6.67 6.04 -4.80
N ALA A 248 5.74 5.19 -5.23
CA ALA A 248 4.92 4.37 -4.32
C ALA A 248 5.35 2.90 -4.39
N VAL A 249 5.45 2.25 -3.23
CA VAL A 249 6.10 0.95 -3.09
C VAL A 249 5.12 -0.14 -2.63
N GLY A 250 4.97 -1.18 -3.45
CA GLY A 250 4.25 -2.40 -3.12
C GLY A 250 5.05 -3.35 -2.22
N SER A 251 4.35 -4.23 -1.49
CA SER A 251 4.98 -5.15 -0.54
C SER A 251 5.12 -6.55 -1.13
N VAL A 252 6.35 -7.07 -1.16
CA VAL A 252 6.66 -8.48 -1.43
C VAL A 252 6.91 -9.21 -0.13
N GLN A 253 6.44 -10.45 -0.07
CA GLN A 253 6.64 -11.35 1.04
C GLN A 253 8.05 -11.96 0.97
N ALA A 254 8.83 -11.83 2.05
CA ALA A 254 10.13 -12.50 2.21
C ALA A 254 10.06 -13.99 1.81
N GLU A 255 11.07 -14.49 1.07
CA GLU A 255 11.10 -15.87 0.57
C GLU A 255 11.19 -16.93 1.68
N ASP A 256 11.74 -16.57 2.84
CA ASP A 256 11.90 -17.43 4.01
C ASP A 256 10.97 -17.03 5.19
N TRP A 257 10.73 -17.98 6.09
CA TRP A 257 10.34 -17.69 7.48
C TRP A 257 11.57 -17.61 8.37
N VAL A 258 11.47 -16.74 9.37
CA VAL A 258 12.20 -16.86 10.63
C VAL A 258 11.56 -17.99 11.44
N ALA A 259 12.31 -19.03 11.75
CA ALA A 259 11.85 -20.16 12.56
C ALA A 259 12.89 -20.53 13.63
N TYR A 260 12.55 -21.51 14.47
CA TYR A 260 13.48 -22.12 15.43
C TYR A 260 13.43 -23.64 15.26
N GLN A 261 14.34 -24.39 15.90
CA GLN A 261 14.34 -25.85 15.86
C GLN A 261 14.51 -26.47 17.25
N PHE A 262 14.16 -27.76 17.36
CA PHE A 262 14.48 -28.62 18.49
C PHE A 262 14.94 -30.00 17.98
N THR A 263 15.73 -30.71 18.79
CA THR A 263 16.20 -32.05 18.45
C THR A 263 15.19 -33.09 18.94
N ALA A 264 14.60 -33.85 18.04
CA ALA A 264 13.72 -34.97 18.37
C ALA A 264 14.49 -36.30 18.28
N THR A 265 14.44 -37.13 19.33
CA THR A 265 15.08 -38.45 19.36
C THR A 265 14.09 -39.54 19.73
N SER A 266 14.12 -40.64 18.97
CA SER A 266 13.32 -41.84 19.21
C SER A 266 14.14 -42.92 19.93
N SER A 267 13.48 -43.74 20.75
CA SER A 267 14.11 -44.92 21.38
C SER A 267 14.49 -46.03 20.38
N SER A 268 14.14 -45.88 19.10
CA SER A 268 14.71 -46.65 17.98
C SER A 268 16.19 -46.33 17.70
N GLY A 269 16.68 -45.16 18.14
CA GLY A 269 18.00 -44.61 17.82
C GLY A 269 18.01 -43.64 16.63
N GLU A 270 16.85 -43.30 16.07
CA GLU A 270 16.70 -42.22 15.08
C GLU A 270 16.60 -40.84 15.76
N THR A 271 17.18 -39.82 15.11
CA THR A 271 17.14 -38.41 15.55
C THR A 271 16.84 -37.50 14.37
N ARG A 272 16.07 -36.43 14.59
CA ARG A 272 15.82 -35.33 13.63
C ARG A 272 15.99 -33.97 14.29
N GLU A 273 16.45 -32.99 13.53
CA GLU A 273 16.24 -31.57 13.85
C GLU A 273 14.91 -31.14 13.24
N ILE A 274 13.94 -30.73 14.06
CA ILE A 274 12.60 -30.38 13.60
C ILE A 274 12.42 -28.86 13.68
N PRO A 275 12.20 -28.16 12.55
CA PRO A 275 11.86 -26.75 12.54
C PRO A 275 10.42 -26.53 13.02
N TYR A 276 10.21 -25.46 13.79
CA TYR A 276 8.88 -25.01 14.23
C TYR A 276 8.71 -23.50 14.04
N LEU A 277 7.48 -23.11 13.71
CA LEU A 277 7.05 -21.73 13.62
C LEU A 277 6.01 -21.49 14.72
N SER A 278 6.39 -20.73 15.75
CA SER A 278 5.51 -20.43 16.89
C SER A 278 4.54 -19.31 16.57
N ASP A 279 3.39 -19.31 17.24
CA ASP A 279 2.32 -18.34 17.02
C ASP A 279 2.71 -16.90 17.36
N THR A 280 3.78 -16.72 18.15
CA THR A 280 4.34 -15.41 18.50
C THR A 280 5.63 -15.05 17.73
N LEU A 281 6.09 -15.94 16.84
CA LEU A 281 7.39 -15.87 16.14
C LEU A 281 8.63 -15.81 17.08
N LYS A 282 8.49 -16.25 18.33
CA LYS A 282 9.57 -16.32 19.35
C LYS A 282 10.03 -17.76 19.58
N GLN A 283 11.27 -17.94 20.03
CA GLN A 283 11.70 -19.25 20.52
C GLN A 283 10.86 -19.63 21.75
N PHE A 284 10.45 -20.90 21.85
CA PHE A 284 9.84 -21.41 23.07
C PHE A 284 10.77 -21.19 24.27
N ASN A 285 10.22 -20.71 25.39
CA ASN A 285 10.91 -20.65 26.68
C ASN A 285 10.90 -22.04 27.35
N LEU A 286 11.44 -23.03 26.65
CA LEU A 286 11.63 -24.40 27.09
C LEU A 286 13.12 -24.74 26.98
N ASN A 287 13.65 -25.44 27.98
CA ASN A 287 15.07 -25.82 28.01
C ASN A 287 15.23 -27.20 28.66
N GLY A 288 15.96 -28.10 28.00
CA GLY A 288 16.09 -29.51 28.38
C GLY A 288 15.13 -30.44 27.63
N THR A 289 15.03 -31.68 28.11
CA THR A 289 14.35 -32.79 27.44
C THR A 289 12.90 -32.97 27.94
N PHE A 290 11.95 -33.02 27.01
CA PHE A 290 10.52 -33.26 27.26
C PHE A 290 10.06 -34.52 26.51
N ALA A 291 9.02 -35.20 27.01
CA ALA A 291 8.42 -36.32 26.30
C ALA A 291 7.44 -35.83 25.21
N ALA A 292 7.37 -36.53 24.08
CA ALA A 292 6.29 -36.36 23.11
C ALA A 292 4.99 -36.98 23.67
N PHE A 293 3.88 -36.25 23.60
CA PHE A 293 2.55 -36.76 23.93
C PHE A 293 1.66 -36.79 22.69
N THR A 294 1.58 -37.97 22.08
CA THR A 294 0.63 -38.31 21.02
C THR A 294 0.22 -39.78 21.15
N ARG A 295 -0.69 -40.27 20.30
CA ARG A 295 -1.14 -41.66 20.29
C ARG A 295 -1.47 -42.13 18.86
N PRO A 296 -1.53 -43.45 18.59
CA PRO A 296 -1.95 -43.97 17.28
C PRO A 296 -3.33 -43.49 16.80
N ASP A 297 -4.29 -43.31 17.72
CA ASP A 297 -5.64 -42.81 17.39
C ASP A 297 -5.71 -41.32 17.05
N VAL A 298 -4.59 -40.58 17.18
CA VAL A 298 -4.53 -39.14 16.88
C VAL A 298 -4.48 -38.87 15.38
N ARG A 299 -4.02 -39.81 14.53
CA ARG A 299 -4.01 -39.65 13.06
C ARG A 299 -5.41 -39.45 12.45
N GLU A 300 -6.44 -40.02 13.08
CA GLU A 300 -7.84 -39.92 12.64
C GLU A 300 -8.57 -38.70 13.25
N GLN A 301 -7.87 -37.91 14.08
CA GLN A 301 -8.39 -36.76 14.80
C GLN A 301 -7.62 -35.48 14.42
N THR A 302 -8.22 -34.32 14.70
CA THR A 302 -7.53 -33.02 14.58
C THR A 302 -7.78 -32.20 15.83
N ALA A 303 -7.02 -31.12 16.01
CA ALA A 303 -7.27 -30.16 17.09
C ALA A 303 -8.72 -29.57 17.07
N CYS A 304 -9.42 -29.61 15.94
CA CYS A 304 -10.84 -29.21 15.85
C CYS A 304 -11.82 -30.17 16.52
N THR A 305 -11.42 -31.44 16.74
CA THR A 305 -12.28 -32.51 17.25
C THR A 305 -11.71 -33.16 18.52
N TRP A 306 -10.76 -32.51 19.17
CA TRP A 306 -9.95 -33.11 20.24
C TRP A 306 -10.70 -33.22 21.57
N ASP A 307 -11.41 -34.33 21.78
CA ASP A 307 -12.12 -34.64 23.04
C ASP A 307 -11.22 -35.32 24.09
N GLN A 308 -10.05 -35.84 23.67
CA GLN A 308 -9.12 -36.66 24.44
C GLN A 308 -8.57 -36.00 25.72
N PRO A 309 -8.09 -36.80 26.71
CA PRO A 309 -7.73 -36.32 28.04
C PRO A 309 -6.42 -35.51 28.09
N THR A 310 -6.29 -34.73 29.17
CA THR A 310 -5.09 -33.98 29.58
C THR A 310 -3.80 -34.81 29.49
N GLY A 311 -2.79 -34.29 28.81
CA GLY A 311 -1.45 -34.87 28.74
C GLY A 311 -0.62 -34.59 30.00
N PRO A 312 0.53 -35.28 30.18
CA PRO A 312 1.48 -34.96 31.25
C PRO A 312 1.94 -33.50 31.19
N LYS A 313 2.07 -32.83 32.35
CA LYS A 313 2.49 -31.43 32.42
C LYS A 313 3.90 -31.18 31.86
N ASP A 314 4.75 -32.19 31.94
CA ASP A 314 6.16 -32.17 31.54
C ASP A 314 6.35 -32.85 30.16
N SER A 315 5.38 -32.67 29.27
CA SER A 315 5.36 -33.21 27.90
C SER A 315 4.86 -32.19 26.89
N VAL A 316 5.18 -32.40 25.62
CA VAL A 316 4.70 -31.57 24.51
C VAL A 316 3.69 -32.38 23.70
N MET A 317 2.47 -31.87 23.59
CA MET A 317 1.39 -32.51 22.83
C MET A 317 1.66 -32.39 21.33
N VAL A 318 1.47 -33.47 20.55
CA VAL A 318 1.66 -33.46 19.09
C VAL A 318 0.40 -33.98 18.40
N ILE A 319 -0.19 -33.15 17.55
CA ILE A 319 -1.57 -33.35 17.02
C ILE A 319 -1.74 -32.73 15.62
N PRO A 320 -2.47 -33.35 14.68
CA PRO A 320 -2.83 -32.74 13.41
C PRO A 320 -3.62 -31.43 13.54
N LYS A 321 -3.19 -30.40 12.81
CA LYS A 321 -3.96 -29.17 12.56
C LYS A 321 -5.25 -29.52 11.80
N GLY A 322 -6.36 -28.95 12.23
CA GLY A 322 -7.65 -29.08 11.55
C GLY A 322 -8.01 -27.84 10.72
N THR A 323 -9.16 -27.90 10.05
CA THR A 323 -9.64 -26.87 9.11
C THR A 323 -10.57 -25.82 9.73
N CYS A 324 -10.80 -25.87 11.05
CA CYS A 324 -11.54 -24.86 11.80
C CYS A 324 -10.62 -23.70 12.23
N GLY A 325 -11.20 -22.54 12.57
CA GLY A 325 -10.44 -21.36 13.01
C GLY A 325 -9.55 -21.64 14.23
N TRP A 326 -8.39 -20.97 14.29
CA TRP A 326 -7.31 -21.24 15.26
C TRP A 326 -7.80 -21.23 16.71
N GLN A 327 -8.69 -20.30 17.06
CA GLN A 327 -9.26 -20.16 18.40
C GLN A 327 -10.03 -21.42 18.85
N ILE A 328 -10.62 -22.17 17.91
CA ILE A 328 -11.30 -23.45 18.22
C ILE A 328 -10.26 -24.53 18.52
N GLN A 329 -9.18 -24.59 17.72
CA GLN A 329 -8.09 -25.55 17.89
C GLN A 329 -7.41 -25.36 19.25
N ASP A 330 -7.03 -24.12 19.59
CA ASP A 330 -6.52 -23.76 20.90
C ASP A 330 -7.52 -24.08 22.02
N SER A 331 -8.80 -23.70 21.89
CA SER A 331 -9.80 -23.94 22.95
C SER A 331 -9.99 -25.41 23.32
N ASN A 332 -9.75 -26.33 22.38
CA ASN A 332 -9.84 -27.77 22.62
C ASN A 332 -8.61 -28.35 23.35
N VAL A 333 -7.45 -27.67 23.33
CA VAL A 333 -6.21 -28.10 24.00
C VAL A 333 -5.84 -27.26 25.23
N ILE A 334 -6.43 -26.07 25.43
CA ILE A 334 -6.29 -25.24 26.63
C ILE A 334 -6.65 -26.04 27.89
N GLY A 335 -5.76 -26.00 28.89
CA GLY A 335 -5.89 -26.78 30.13
C GLY A 335 -5.64 -28.29 29.97
N LYS A 336 -5.45 -28.80 28.75
CA LYS A 336 -5.04 -30.19 28.47
C LYS A 336 -3.53 -30.36 28.30
N THR A 337 -2.79 -29.29 28.00
CA THR A 337 -1.33 -29.28 27.89
C THR A 337 -0.76 -27.91 28.27
N ASN A 338 0.55 -27.85 28.53
CA ASN A 338 1.32 -26.61 28.62
C ASN A 338 1.95 -26.22 27.27
N SER A 339 2.20 -27.19 26.39
CA SER A 339 2.90 -26.99 25.12
C SER A 339 2.32 -27.89 24.03
N VAL A 340 2.22 -27.37 22.81
CA VAL A 340 1.60 -28.07 21.66
C VAL A 340 2.36 -27.81 20.36
N LEU A 341 2.53 -28.87 19.56
CA LEU A 341 3.03 -28.84 18.20
C LEU A 341 1.91 -29.33 17.27
N TYR A 342 1.37 -28.41 16.48
CA TYR A 342 0.37 -28.69 15.47
C TYR A 342 1.05 -29.19 14.19
N ILE A 343 0.76 -30.42 13.78
CA ILE A 343 1.27 -30.98 12.52
C ILE A 343 0.50 -30.32 11.36
N GLN A 344 1.21 -29.65 10.47
CA GLN A 344 0.62 -29.07 9.27
C GLN A 344 0.03 -30.17 8.36
N THR A 345 -1.12 -29.90 7.73
CA THR A 345 -1.74 -30.75 6.69
C THR A 345 -1.53 -30.23 5.26
N GLU A 346 -1.20 -28.95 5.10
CA GLU A 346 -0.70 -28.32 3.88
C GLU A 346 0.80 -28.58 3.67
N THR A 347 1.32 -28.30 2.47
CA THR A 347 2.76 -28.35 2.19
C THR A 347 3.48 -27.13 2.76
N GLY A 348 4.36 -27.34 3.75
CA GLY A 348 5.27 -26.33 4.29
C GLY A 348 4.89 -25.71 5.64
N LEU A 349 5.82 -24.96 6.23
CA LEU A 349 5.56 -24.25 7.49
C LEU A 349 4.80 -22.96 7.22
N ARG A 350 3.67 -22.79 7.91
CA ARG A 350 2.75 -21.64 7.82
C ARG A 350 1.92 -21.61 9.11
N SER A 351 2.05 -20.52 9.87
CA SER A 351 1.12 -20.20 10.96
C SER A 351 0.06 -19.22 10.45
N ASP A 352 -1.18 -19.43 10.89
CA ASP A 352 -2.33 -18.55 10.65
C ASP A 352 -2.79 -17.90 11.98
N ALA A 353 -1.95 -17.97 13.03
CA ALA A 353 -2.27 -17.52 14.37
C ALA A 353 -2.05 -16.02 14.52
N THR A 354 -3.14 -15.27 14.77
CA THR A 354 -3.07 -13.82 15.09
C THR A 354 -3.18 -13.55 16.59
N ASP A 355 -3.85 -14.43 17.34
CA ASP A 355 -4.06 -14.38 18.78
C ASP A 355 -4.13 -15.81 19.34
N SER A 356 -3.00 -16.34 19.83
CA SER A 356 -2.97 -17.57 20.62
C SER A 356 -2.98 -17.26 22.12
N LEU A 357 -3.62 -18.13 22.90
CA LEU A 357 -3.57 -18.08 24.37
C LEU A 357 -2.39 -18.87 24.96
N PHE A 358 -1.48 -19.39 24.12
CA PHE A 358 -0.28 -20.12 24.51
C PHE A 358 1.02 -19.37 24.16
N ASN A 359 1.97 -19.36 25.09
CA ASN A 359 3.37 -18.95 24.82
C ASN A 359 4.22 -20.10 24.23
N THR A 360 3.63 -21.27 24.03
CA THR A 360 4.28 -22.55 23.72
C THR A 360 3.44 -23.40 22.75
N ALA A 361 2.77 -22.73 21.81
CA ALA A 361 2.11 -23.31 20.64
C ALA A 361 2.89 -22.98 19.35
N ALA A 362 3.02 -23.97 18.46
CA ALA A 362 3.68 -23.82 17.17
C ALA A 362 3.17 -24.83 16.15
N VAL A 363 3.42 -24.57 14.86
CA VAL A 363 3.28 -25.56 13.78
C VAL A 363 4.62 -26.26 13.49
N ILE A 364 4.55 -27.53 13.10
CA ILE A 364 5.66 -28.34 12.54
C ILE A 364 5.28 -28.91 11.17
N LEU A 365 6.28 -29.29 10.35
CA LEU A 365 6.06 -29.89 9.03
C LEU A 365 5.28 -31.22 9.10
N TYR A 366 4.50 -31.49 8.05
CA TYR A 366 3.78 -32.77 7.91
C TYR A 366 4.72 -33.98 8.02
N GLU A 367 5.87 -33.94 7.33
CA GLU A 367 6.84 -35.04 7.25
C GLU A 367 7.62 -35.28 8.55
N ASP A 368 7.65 -34.31 9.45
CA ASP A 368 8.20 -34.45 10.81
C ASP A 368 7.15 -34.94 11.79
N GLY A 369 5.92 -34.42 11.71
CA GLY A 369 4.79 -34.93 12.49
C GLY A 369 4.44 -36.38 12.15
N ASP A 370 4.46 -36.75 10.87
CA ASP A 370 4.27 -38.13 10.40
C ASP A 370 5.37 -39.06 10.92
N TRP A 371 6.62 -38.60 10.98
CA TRP A 371 7.71 -39.36 11.58
C TRP A 371 7.53 -39.53 13.09
N ILE A 372 7.18 -38.47 13.85
CA ILE A 372 6.88 -38.56 15.28
C ILE A 372 5.77 -39.59 15.53
N MET A 373 4.66 -39.52 14.78
CA MET A 373 3.55 -40.46 14.90
C MET A 373 3.98 -41.89 14.54
N SER A 374 4.73 -42.08 13.45
CA SER A 374 5.23 -43.39 13.00
C SER A 374 6.14 -44.07 14.03
N GLN A 375 7.00 -43.31 14.73
CA GLN A 375 7.85 -43.86 15.79
C GLN A 375 7.00 -44.34 16.99
N VAL A 376 6.00 -43.55 17.40
CA VAL A 376 5.08 -43.90 18.51
C VAL A 376 4.18 -45.09 18.14
N GLU A 377 3.71 -45.18 16.90
CA GLU A 377 2.97 -46.34 16.37
C GLU A 377 3.84 -47.60 16.29
N GLY A 378 5.14 -47.45 16.02
CA GLY A 378 6.13 -48.51 16.11
C GLY A 378 6.41 -48.99 17.55
N GLY A 379 5.87 -48.31 18.56
CA GLY A 379 6.09 -48.61 19.98
C GLY A 379 7.39 -48.02 20.54
N TYR A 380 7.96 -47.01 19.89
CA TYR A 380 9.12 -46.26 20.40
C TYR A 380 8.69 -45.00 21.16
N ASP A 381 9.44 -44.66 22.19
CA ASP A 381 9.29 -43.40 22.92
C ASP A 381 10.01 -42.29 22.16
N VAL A 382 9.38 -41.13 21.99
CA VAL A 382 10.00 -39.95 21.37
C VAL A 382 10.18 -38.85 22.41
N THR A 383 11.37 -38.24 22.44
CA THR A 383 11.69 -37.08 23.28
C THR A 383 12.16 -35.90 22.45
N PHE A 384 11.96 -34.69 22.98
CA PHE A 384 12.35 -33.43 22.36
C PHE A 384 13.32 -32.68 23.29
N GLU A 385 14.51 -32.38 22.80
CA GLU A 385 15.49 -31.52 23.46
C GLU A 385 15.34 -30.09 22.93
N PHE A 386 14.80 -29.21 23.78
CA PHE A 386 14.74 -27.77 23.51
C PHE A 386 15.94 -27.08 24.14
N ILE A 387 16.55 -26.14 23.41
CA ILE A 387 17.66 -25.32 23.90
C ILE A 387 17.26 -23.85 23.74
N HIS A 388 16.87 -23.20 24.84
CA HIS A 388 16.58 -21.76 24.83
C HIS A 388 17.89 -20.97 24.75
N ASN A 389 18.22 -20.50 23.55
CA ASN A 389 19.48 -19.86 23.17
C ASN A 389 19.32 -18.85 22.00
N ASN A 390 18.06 -18.53 21.69
CA ASN A 390 17.59 -17.66 20.63
C ASN A 390 18.14 -17.97 19.24
N GLN A 391 18.55 -19.21 18.98
CA GLN A 391 19.02 -19.64 17.66
C GLN A 391 17.88 -19.77 16.66
N ALA A 392 17.54 -18.64 16.05
CA ALA A 392 16.72 -18.61 14.85
C ALA A 392 17.43 -19.31 13.68
N ILE A 393 16.62 -19.81 12.76
CA ILE A 393 16.99 -20.35 11.46
C ILE A 393 16.12 -19.72 10.37
N SER A 394 16.60 -19.74 9.14
CA SER A 394 15.82 -19.37 7.96
C SER A 394 15.34 -20.65 7.28
N ILE A 395 14.05 -20.70 6.94
CA ILE A 395 13.45 -21.85 6.25
C ILE A 395 12.61 -21.36 5.06
N PRO A 396 12.65 -22.01 3.89
CA PRO A 396 11.84 -21.59 2.73
C PRO A 396 10.34 -21.60 3.02
N ARG A 397 9.62 -20.57 2.58
CA ARG A 397 8.15 -20.51 2.61
C ARG A 397 7.52 -21.44 1.56
N SER A 398 7.61 -22.72 1.86
CA SER A 398 6.80 -23.75 1.22
C SER A 398 5.32 -23.50 1.55
N GLY A 399 4.46 -23.60 0.53
CA GLY A 399 3.06 -23.17 0.62
C GLY A 399 2.84 -21.70 0.24
N PHE A 400 2.70 -21.46 -1.07
CA PHE A 400 2.05 -20.30 -1.72
C PHE A 400 2.44 -18.85 -1.37
N ALA A 401 3.35 -18.56 -0.42
CA ALA A 401 3.59 -17.19 0.07
C ALA A 401 5.00 -16.62 -0.19
N GLY A 402 6.06 -17.43 -0.31
CA GLY A 402 7.42 -16.91 -0.48
C GLY A 402 7.64 -16.18 -1.81
N GLY A 403 8.28 -15.00 -1.77
CA GLY A 403 8.66 -14.24 -2.97
C GLY A 403 7.48 -13.67 -3.77
N ARG A 404 6.27 -13.71 -3.22
CA ARG A 404 5.02 -13.28 -3.87
C ARG A 404 4.59 -11.91 -3.38
N ILE A 405 3.78 -11.23 -4.18
CA ILE A 405 3.17 -9.96 -3.77
C ILE A 405 2.28 -10.20 -2.54
N ASN A 406 2.36 -9.38 -1.50
CA ASN A 406 1.52 -9.54 -0.32
C ASN A 406 0.06 -9.18 -0.62
N ASP A 407 -0.89 -9.95 -0.07
CA ASP A 407 -2.29 -9.69 -0.38
C ASP A 407 -2.83 -8.35 0.14
N PHE A 408 -2.30 -7.88 1.27
CA PHE A 408 -2.59 -6.55 1.79
C PHE A 408 -2.07 -5.42 0.88
N SER A 409 -1.10 -5.66 -0.01
CA SER A 409 -0.49 -4.59 -0.82
C SER A 409 -1.56 -3.92 -1.70
N SER A 410 -1.80 -2.63 -1.46
CA SER A 410 -2.79 -1.82 -2.17
C SER A 410 -2.57 -1.83 -3.68
N TRP A 411 -3.68 -1.90 -4.41
CA TRP A 411 -3.70 -1.89 -5.87
C TRP A 411 -3.92 -0.48 -6.43
N GLY A 412 -3.24 -0.15 -7.52
CA GLY A 412 -3.66 0.89 -8.45
C GLY A 412 -4.72 0.40 -9.45
N PRO A 413 -4.88 1.08 -10.60
CA PRO A 413 -4.31 2.39 -10.95
C PRO A 413 -4.63 3.51 -9.95
N THR A 414 -3.97 4.67 -10.08
CA THR A 414 -4.42 5.88 -9.38
C THR A 414 -5.82 6.30 -9.81
N LEU A 415 -6.39 7.22 -9.04
CA LEU A 415 -7.70 7.82 -9.30
C LEU A 415 -7.73 8.62 -10.61
N ASP A 416 -6.56 9.08 -11.08
CA ASP A 416 -6.30 9.71 -12.38
C ASP A 416 -5.57 8.77 -13.37
N ALA A 417 -5.77 7.46 -13.22
CA ALA A 417 -5.38 6.43 -14.19
C ALA A 417 -3.87 6.31 -14.50
N ARG A 418 -3.00 6.67 -13.56
CA ARG A 418 -1.55 6.40 -13.62
C ARG A 418 -1.21 5.08 -12.92
N MET A 419 -0.14 4.42 -13.35
CA MET A 419 0.34 3.18 -12.74
C MET A 419 0.96 3.46 -11.36
N LYS A 420 0.41 2.82 -10.33
CA LYS A 420 0.88 2.78 -8.94
C LYS A 420 0.56 1.40 -8.35
N PRO A 421 1.38 0.85 -7.42
CA PRO A 421 2.78 1.23 -7.17
C PRO A 421 3.64 1.09 -8.43
N GLU A 422 4.78 1.77 -8.53
CA GLU A 422 5.69 1.60 -9.68
C GLU A 422 6.78 0.55 -9.45
N ILE A 423 7.05 0.19 -8.20
CA ILE A 423 8.02 -0.83 -7.80
C ILE A 423 7.51 -1.53 -6.54
N SER A 424 8.03 -2.72 -6.24
CA SER A 424 7.83 -3.39 -4.95
C SER A 424 9.16 -3.75 -4.28
N ALA A 425 9.12 -3.95 -2.97
CA ALA A 425 10.26 -4.36 -2.16
C ALA A 425 9.82 -5.28 -1.01
N PRO A 426 10.75 -5.96 -0.32
CA PRO A 426 10.43 -6.77 0.85
C PRO A 426 9.69 -5.95 1.92
N GLY A 427 8.45 -6.34 2.23
CA GLY A 427 7.59 -5.68 3.22
C GLY A 427 6.72 -6.62 4.06
N GLY A 428 6.58 -7.89 3.67
CA GLY A 428 5.92 -8.91 4.49
C GLY A 428 6.90 -9.60 5.45
N SER A 429 6.57 -9.62 6.75
CA SER A 429 7.35 -10.27 7.81
C SER A 429 8.82 -9.82 7.93
N ILE A 430 9.08 -8.52 7.84
CA ILE A 430 10.42 -7.94 7.93
C ILE A 430 10.82 -7.77 9.40
N LEU A 431 11.93 -8.39 9.81
CA LEU A 431 12.58 -8.07 11.07
C LEU A 431 13.35 -6.75 10.94
N SER A 432 13.14 -5.86 11.91
CA SER A 432 13.90 -4.62 12.05
C SER A 432 14.01 -4.24 13.53
N THR A 433 14.60 -3.09 13.79
CA THR A 433 14.69 -2.45 15.11
C THR A 433 13.30 -2.12 15.69
N TRP A 434 13.24 -2.01 17.00
CA TRP A 434 12.06 -1.64 17.79
C TRP A 434 12.57 -0.84 19.01
N PRO A 435 11.76 -0.05 19.73
CA PRO A 435 12.24 0.71 20.87
C PRO A 435 12.91 -0.18 21.93
N VAL A 436 14.01 0.30 22.51
CA VAL A 436 14.83 -0.45 23.48
C VAL A 436 14.01 -0.88 24.68
N SER A 437 13.16 0.03 25.17
CA SER A 437 12.16 -0.19 26.23
C SER A 437 11.17 -1.31 25.94
N SER A 438 10.93 -1.60 24.65
CA SER A 438 9.92 -2.54 24.14
C SER A 438 10.54 -3.80 23.52
N GLY A 439 11.84 -4.05 23.73
CA GLY A 439 12.51 -5.29 23.30
C GLY A 439 13.53 -5.14 22.16
N SER A 440 13.83 -3.92 21.70
CA SER A 440 14.88 -3.61 20.71
C SER A 440 14.68 -4.12 19.26
N TRP A 441 13.93 -5.20 19.03
CA TRP A 441 13.72 -5.80 17.70
C TRP A 441 12.31 -6.35 17.53
N ALA A 442 11.74 -6.26 16.32
CA ALA A 442 10.43 -6.83 16.01
C ALA A 442 10.28 -7.24 14.54
N THR A 443 9.53 -8.31 14.30
CA THR A 443 9.06 -8.68 12.96
C THR A 443 7.73 -7.99 12.69
N TYR A 444 7.60 -7.26 11.58
CA TYR A 444 6.35 -6.58 11.20
C TYR A 444 6.04 -6.72 9.70
N SER A 445 4.83 -6.34 9.28
CA SER A 445 4.36 -6.48 7.91
C SER A 445 3.61 -5.23 7.45
N GLY A 446 3.85 -4.81 6.21
CA GLY A 446 3.15 -3.71 5.57
C GLY A 446 3.94 -3.11 4.41
N THR A 447 3.26 -2.36 3.55
CA THR A 447 3.93 -1.49 2.55
C THR A 447 4.81 -0.43 3.24
N SER A 448 4.52 -0.11 4.51
CA SER A 448 5.38 0.64 5.43
C SER A 448 6.78 0.08 5.63
N MET A 449 6.98 -1.23 5.46
CA MET A 449 8.31 -1.88 5.54
C MET A 449 9.01 -1.90 4.18
N ALA A 450 8.25 -1.97 3.09
CA ALA A 450 8.79 -1.92 1.73
C ALA A 450 9.28 -0.51 1.32
N SER A 451 8.57 0.55 1.75
CA SER A 451 8.94 1.95 1.50
C SER A 451 10.38 2.33 1.95
N PRO A 452 10.79 2.11 3.22
CA PRO A 452 12.14 2.45 3.69
C PRO A 452 13.21 1.58 3.03
N TYR A 453 12.86 0.38 2.57
CA TYR A 453 13.75 -0.47 1.79
C TYR A 453 14.16 0.24 0.48
N ILE A 454 13.19 0.76 -0.27
CA ILE A 454 13.42 1.55 -1.48
C ILE A 454 14.12 2.88 -1.17
N ALA A 455 13.79 3.53 -0.06
CA ALA A 455 14.52 4.73 0.37
C ALA A 455 16.01 4.44 0.62
N GLY A 456 16.33 3.29 1.22
CA GLY A 456 17.69 2.79 1.37
C GLY A 456 18.37 2.46 0.02
N VAL A 457 17.67 1.82 -0.93
CA VAL A 457 18.21 1.60 -2.29
C VAL A 457 18.52 2.92 -2.99
N GLY A 458 17.66 3.94 -2.82
CA GLY A 458 17.91 5.30 -3.30
C GLY A 458 19.13 5.95 -2.66
N ALA A 459 19.37 5.71 -1.36
CA ALA A 459 20.57 6.20 -0.68
C ALA A 459 21.84 5.45 -1.10
N LEU A 460 21.79 4.13 -1.33
CA LEU A 460 22.90 3.40 -1.95
C LEU A 460 23.23 3.97 -3.34
N PHE A 461 22.20 4.25 -4.16
CA PHE A 461 22.37 4.88 -5.47
C PHE A 461 23.02 6.26 -5.36
N PHE A 462 22.48 7.19 -4.56
CA PHE A 462 23.08 8.53 -4.41
C PHE A 462 24.51 8.47 -3.84
N GLY A 463 24.78 7.62 -2.86
CA GLY A 463 26.15 7.40 -2.35
C GLY A 463 27.10 6.94 -3.45
N SER A 464 26.70 5.96 -4.28
CA SER A 464 27.48 5.45 -5.41
C SER A 464 27.82 6.51 -6.47
N ARG A 465 27.06 7.60 -6.53
CA ARG A 465 27.20 8.68 -7.53
C ARG A 465 27.87 9.94 -6.96
N GLY A 466 28.36 9.90 -5.72
CA GLY A 466 29.01 11.05 -5.06
C GLY A 466 28.04 12.04 -4.41
N GLY A 467 26.88 11.56 -3.99
CA GLY A 467 25.79 12.35 -3.42
C GLY A 467 24.80 12.86 -4.47
N ARG A 468 23.59 13.18 -4.01
CA ARG A 468 22.48 13.67 -4.85
C ARG A 468 22.86 14.88 -5.71
N SER A 469 23.66 15.78 -5.15
CA SER A 469 24.12 17.01 -5.82
C SER A 469 24.94 16.77 -7.09
N ALA A 470 25.65 15.65 -7.20
CA ALA A 470 26.42 15.27 -8.39
C ALA A 470 25.53 14.96 -9.62
N LEU A 471 24.27 14.59 -9.39
CA LEU A 471 23.26 14.34 -10.43
C LEU A 471 22.43 15.60 -10.77
N GLY A 472 22.58 16.68 -10.01
CA GLY A 472 21.89 17.96 -10.22
C GLY A 472 20.36 17.86 -10.10
N PRO A 473 19.59 18.76 -10.75
CA PRO A 473 18.14 18.82 -10.62
C PRO A 473 17.38 17.53 -11.04
N LYS A 474 18.02 16.64 -11.82
CA LYS A 474 17.42 15.37 -12.26
C LYS A 474 17.61 14.22 -11.28
N ALA A 475 18.29 14.41 -10.16
CA ALA A 475 18.68 13.32 -9.25
C ALA A 475 17.52 12.39 -8.86
N ALA A 476 16.36 12.93 -8.44
CA ALA A 476 15.16 12.16 -8.16
C ALA A 476 14.62 11.42 -9.39
N GLN A 477 14.48 12.10 -10.54
CA GLN A 477 14.03 11.46 -11.79
C GLN A 477 14.91 10.26 -12.13
N THR A 478 16.24 10.43 -12.12
CA THR A 478 17.18 9.36 -12.45
C THR A 478 17.14 8.24 -11.42
N ALA A 479 16.99 8.52 -10.13
CA ALA A 479 16.82 7.49 -9.11
C ALA A 479 15.52 6.68 -9.32
N VAL A 480 14.39 7.36 -9.55
CA VAL A 480 13.09 6.73 -9.82
C VAL A 480 13.13 5.87 -11.10
N GLU A 481 13.66 6.40 -12.20
CA GLU A 481 13.81 5.66 -13.46
C GLU A 481 14.70 4.43 -13.29
N ARG A 482 15.81 4.54 -12.57
CA ARG A 482 16.71 3.41 -12.26
C ARG A 482 16.04 2.35 -11.40
N ILE A 483 15.32 2.76 -10.34
CA ILE A 483 14.61 1.85 -9.42
C ILE A 483 13.50 1.10 -10.17
N ILE A 484 12.65 1.79 -10.93
CA ILE A 484 11.59 1.16 -11.72
C ILE A 484 12.19 0.21 -12.77
N ALA A 485 13.19 0.65 -13.52
CA ALA A 485 13.75 -0.16 -14.61
C ALA A 485 14.46 -1.45 -14.12
N SER A 486 14.85 -1.52 -12.85
CA SER A 486 15.47 -2.70 -12.21
C SER A 486 14.48 -3.85 -11.90
N GLY A 487 13.17 -3.59 -11.96
CA GLY A 487 12.16 -4.49 -11.43
C GLY A 487 12.10 -5.89 -12.07
N ARG A 488 12.03 -6.92 -11.21
CA ARG A 488 11.82 -8.32 -11.59
C ARG A 488 10.42 -8.77 -11.16
N LEU A 489 9.64 -9.31 -12.08
CA LEU A 489 8.24 -9.69 -11.80
C LEU A 489 8.15 -10.78 -10.73
N VAL A 490 7.33 -10.54 -9.70
CA VAL A 490 6.91 -11.52 -8.69
C VAL A 490 5.60 -12.21 -9.09
N GLN A 491 5.33 -13.35 -8.45
CA GLN A 491 4.10 -14.13 -8.65
C GLN A 491 2.92 -13.59 -7.80
N HIS A 492 1.70 -13.92 -8.22
CA HIS A 492 0.48 -13.64 -7.45
C HIS A 492 0.42 -14.53 -6.18
N ASN A 493 -0.30 -14.11 -5.14
CA ASN A 493 -0.44 -14.87 -3.87
C ASN A 493 -1.56 -15.95 -3.88
N ASP A 494 -2.07 -16.31 -5.06
CA ASP A 494 -3.19 -17.25 -5.27
C ASP A 494 -2.75 -18.71 -5.47
N GLY A 495 -1.45 -18.98 -5.32
CA GLY A 495 -0.84 -20.29 -5.55
C GLY A 495 -0.61 -20.68 -7.01
N THR A 496 -1.00 -19.85 -7.98
CA THR A 496 -0.67 -20.07 -9.40
C THR A 496 0.81 -19.76 -9.70
N SER A 497 1.25 -20.06 -10.92
CA SER A 497 2.55 -19.62 -11.45
C SER A 497 2.50 -18.22 -12.11
N ASN A 498 1.35 -17.55 -12.09
CA ASN A 498 1.12 -16.32 -12.85
C ASN A 498 1.86 -15.14 -12.21
N PRO A 499 2.41 -14.20 -13.02
CA PRO A 499 2.93 -12.94 -12.48
C PRO A 499 1.78 -12.15 -11.84
N ALA A 500 2.07 -11.42 -10.76
CA ALA A 500 1.12 -10.43 -10.25
C ALA A 500 0.86 -9.35 -11.32
N SER A 501 -0.30 -8.69 -11.30
CA SER A 501 -0.53 -7.60 -12.27
C SER A 501 0.33 -6.38 -11.96
N ILE A 502 0.70 -5.65 -13.00
CA ILE A 502 1.53 -4.45 -12.94
C ILE A 502 0.94 -3.40 -11.97
N VAL A 503 -0.39 -3.38 -11.79
CA VAL A 503 -1.09 -2.48 -10.85
C VAL A 503 -1.14 -2.98 -9.40
N ARG A 504 -0.54 -4.13 -9.08
CA ARG A 504 -0.28 -4.58 -7.69
C ARG A 504 1.21 -4.58 -7.37
N GLN A 505 2.06 -4.95 -8.34
CA GLN A 505 3.51 -5.10 -8.12
C GLN A 505 4.40 -3.99 -8.72
N GLY A 506 3.86 -3.10 -9.56
CA GLY A 506 4.68 -2.18 -10.36
C GLY A 506 5.58 -2.96 -11.34
N ALA A 507 6.84 -2.55 -11.47
CA ALA A 507 7.86 -3.31 -12.19
C ALA A 507 8.26 -4.63 -11.48
N GLY A 508 7.74 -4.90 -10.28
CA GLY A 508 8.06 -6.07 -9.46
C GLY A 508 9.08 -5.77 -8.37
N ILE A 509 9.78 -6.79 -7.88
CA ILE A 509 10.77 -6.63 -6.82
C ILE A 509 12.03 -5.94 -7.36
N VAL A 510 12.50 -4.92 -6.62
CA VAL A 510 13.73 -4.17 -6.92
C VAL A 510 14.98 -5.06 -7.06
N ASP A 511 15.92 -4.63 -7.88
CA ASP A 511 17.27 -5.20 -7.97
C ASP A 511 18.32 -4.09 -7.75
N ALA A 512 18.87 -4.03 -6.54
CA ALA A 512 19.81 -2.99 -6.14
C ALA A 512 21.10 -3.02 -6.97
N ALA A 513 21.54 -4.20 -7.45
CA ALA A 513 22.69 -4.30 -8.33
C ALA A 513 22.42 -3.66 -9.70
N SER A 514 21.23 -3.88 -10.27
CA SER A 514 20.81 -3.23 -11.52
C SER A 514 20.65 -1.70 -11.36
N VAL A 515 20.10 -1.24 -10.21
CA VAL A 515 20.01 0.21 -9.91
C VAL A 515 21.39 0.88 -9.87
N ILE A 516 22.37 0.26 -9.21
CA ILE A 516 23.64 0.89 -8.86
C ILE A 516 24.72 0.66 -9.91
N LEU A 517 24.92 -0.58 -10.38
CA LEU A 517 26.06 -0.94 -11.23
C LEU A 517 25.81 -0.72 -12.72
N SER A 518 24.56 -0.84 -13.20
CA SER A 518 24.28 -0.85 -14.63
C SER A 518 24.73 0.44 -15.35
N GLY A 519 25.47 0.32 -16.45
CA GLY A 519 25.73 1.42 -17.38
C GLY A 519 24.51 1.75 -18.24
N THR A 520 23.67 0.77 -18.56
CA THR A 520 22.43 0.97 -19.33
C THR A 520 21.37 1.73 -18.53
N SER A 521 20.73 2.73 -19.14
CA SER A 521 19.57 3.44 -18.57
C SER A 521 18.49 3.70 -19.60
N VAL A 522 17.23 3.69 -19.17
CA VAL A 522 16.06 3.96 -20.01
C VAL A 522 15.17 5.04 -19.39
N SER A 523 14.64 5.95 -20.22
CA SER A 523 13.74 7.04 -19.79
C SER A 523 12.63 7.27 -20.83
N PRO A 524 11.35 7.36 -20.44
CA PRO A 524 10.82 7.06 -19.11
C PRO A 524 10.79 5.54 -18.84
N ALA A 525 10.87 5.13 -17.57
CA ALA A 525 10.79 3.72 -17.15
C ALA A 525 9.34 3.20 -16.94
N ASN A 526 8.34 4.08 -17.09
CA ASN A 526 6.91 3.83 -16.89
C ASN A 526 6.10 4.57 -17.97
N LEU A 527 5.22 3.87 -18.67
CA LEU A 527 4.35 4.39 -19.72
C LEU A 527 2.87 4.22 -19.36
N ASN A 528 2.19 5.35 -19.18
CA ASN A 528 0.74 5.37 -19.01
C ASN A 528 0.10 5.59 -20.39
N LEU A 529 -0.59 4.58 -20.91
CA LEU A 529 -1.17 4.56 -22.26
C LEU A 529 -2.50 5.33 -22.37
N ASN A 530 -2.92 5.99 -21.29
CA ASN A 530 -4.28 6.51 -21.05
C ASN A 530 -5.34 5.38 -21.06
N ASP A 531 -6.59 5.74 -21.31
CA ASP A 531 -7.74 4.85 -21.47
C ASP A 531 -8.22 4.78 -22.92
N THR A 532 -9.15 3.88 -23.24
CA THR A 532 -9.68 3.68 -24.60
C THR A 532 -10.29 4.95 -25.25
N VAL A 533 -10.70 5.95 -24.47
CA VAL A 533 -11.20 7.25 -25.02
C VAL A 533 -10.04 8.18 -25.40
N HIS A 534 -9.00 8.25 -24.57
CA HIS A 534 -7.85 9.14 -24.77
C HIS A 534 -6.56 8.37 -25.11
N PHE A 535 -6.69 7.19 -25.71
CA PHE A 535 -5.62 6.19 -25.88
C PHE A 535 -4.41 6.72 -26.65
N LYS A 536 -3.21 6.38 -26.16
CA LYS A 536 -1.93 6.73 -26.78
C LYS A 536 -1.26 5.46 -27.29
N PRO A 537 -1.43 5.09 -28.58
CA PRO A 537 -0.72 3.95 -29.15
C PRO A 537 0.79 4.20 -29.25
N SER A 538 1.20 5.43 -29.61
CA SER A 538 2.59 5.75 -29.92
C SER A 538 3.29 6.39 -28.71
N HIS A 539 4.35 5.72 -28.24
CA HIS A 539 5.25 6.24 -27.20
C HIS A 539 6.72 6.17 -27.66
N GLU A 540 7.55 7.07 -27.13
CA GLU A 540 9.00 7.07 -27.34
C GLU A 540 9.73 6.83 -26.02
N VAL A 541 10.80 6.03 -26.06
CA VAL A 541 11.71 5.79 -24.93
C VAL A 541 13.15 5.98 -25.37
N VAL A 542 13.98 6.61 -24.54
CA VAL A 542 15.40 6.82 -24.80
C VAL A 542 16.21 5.80 -24.00
N LEU A 543 16.90 4.90 -24.69
CA LEU A 543 17.92 4.04 -24.09
C LEU A 543 19.29 4.71 -24.24
N THR A 544 20.11 4.72 -23.18
CA THR A 544 21.47 5.27 -23.17
C THR A 544 22.45 4.25 -22.60
N ASN A 545 23.53 3.99 -23.34
CA ASN A 545 24.64 3.14 -22.91
C ASN A 545 25.70 3.99 -22.19
N SER A 546 25.77 3.93 -20.86
CA SER A 546 26.81 4.61 -20.08
C SER A 546 27.99 3.71 -19.71
N ASN A 547 28.11 2.51 -20.31
CA ASN A 547 29.29 1.66 -20.18
C ASN A 547 30.47 2.24 -20.97
N ASP A 548 31.68 1.73 -20.72
CA ASP A 548 32.89 2.07 -21.48
C ASP A 548 33.06 1.23 -22.76
N GLU A 549 32.24 0.18 -22.94
CA GLU A 549 32.17 -0.64 -24.14
C GLU A 549 30.91 -0.43 -24.99
N THR A 550 30.96 -0.89 -26.24
CA THR A 550 29.82 -0.93 -27.16
C THR A 550 28.88 -2.08 -26.80
N VAL A 551 27.60 -1.79 -26.56
CA VAL A 551 26.59 -2.80 -26.19
C VAL A 551 25.58 -2.99 -27.33
N THR A 552 25.35 -4.24 -27.73
CA THR A 552 24.23 -4.63 -28.61
C THR A 552 23.03 -4.98 -27.74
N TYR A 553 21.90 -4.30 -27.95
CA TYR A 553 20.66 -4.54 -27.22
C TYR A 553 19.69 -5.34 -28.06
N LYS A 554 19.06 -6.33 -27.42
CA LYS A 554 17.84 -6.98 -27.91
C LYS A 554 16.65 -6.44 -27.14
N VAL A 555 15.61 -6.07 -27.86
CA VAL A 555 14.32 -5.61 -27.31
C VAL A 555 13.33 -6.77 -27.32
N THR A 556 12.65 -7.02 -26.20
CA THR A 556 11.57 -8.02 -26.14
C THR A 556 10.39 -7.49 -25.34
N HIS A 557 9.18 -7.68 -25.85
CA HIS A 557 7.93 -7.41 -25.15
C HIS A 557 7.53 -8.61 -24.28
N GLU A 558 7.23 -8.35 -23.00
CA GLU A 558 6.57 -9.29 -22.10
C GLU A 558 5.19 -8.71 -21.73
N ALA A 559 4.13 -9.35 -22.21
CA ALA A 559 2.77 -9.01 -21.82
C ALA A 559 2.50 -9.43 -20.36
N GLY A 560 1.90 -8.53 -19.57
CA GLY A 560 1.39 -8.84 -18.24
C GLY A 560 -0.06 -9.32 -18.29
N ILE A 561 -0.55 -9.87 -17.18
CA ILE A 561 -1.95 -10.27 -17.05
C ILE A 561 -2.90 -9.06 -17.09
N THR A 562 -4.02 -9.22 -17.78
CA THR A 562 -5.15 -8.28 -17.75
C THR A 562 -6.06 -8.61 -16.58
N ILE A 563 -6.36 -7.63 -15.74
CA ILE A 563 -7.27 -7.74 -14.59
C ILE A 563 -8.68 -7.34 -15.01
N HIS A 564 -9.66 -8.20 -14.79
CA HIS A 564 -11.09 -7.88 -14.91
C HIS A 564 -11.56 -7.32 -13.57
N THR A 565 -11.57 -5.98 -13.43
CA THR A 565 -11.79 -5.35 -12.11
C THR A 565 -13.22 -5.53 -11.61
N LYS A 566 -14.18 -5.91 -12.45
CA LYS A 566 -15.50 -6.42 -12.03
C LYS A 566 -16.02 -7.54 -12.94
N GLY A 567 -16.92 -8.38 -12.44
CA GLY A 567 -17.59 -9.40 -13.24
C GLY A 567 -18.63 -8.83 -14.23
N ASN A 568 -19.05 -9.67 -15.18
CA ASN A 568 -19.98 -9.22 -16.22
C ASN A 568 -21.39 -9.00 -15.66
N GLY A 569 -21.89 -7.77 -15.75
CA GLY A 569 -23.16 -7.37 -15.13
C GLY A 569 -23.07 -7.09 -13.62
N ASP A 570 -21.89 -7.15 -13.02
CA ASP A 570 -21.68 -6.68 -11.64
C ASP A 570 -21.66 -5.16 -11.56
N ALA A 571 -22.20 -4.66 -10.44
CA ALA A 571 -22.39 -3.25 -10.13
C ALA A 571 -21.23 -2.63 -9.33
N TRP A 572 -20.19 -3.41 -9.03
CA TRP A 572 -19.11 -3.05 -8.10
C TRP A 572 -17.78 -3.57 -8.64
N VAL A 573 -16.69 -2.82 -8.42
CA VAL A 573 -15.32 -3.36 -8.52
C VAL A 573 -15.15 -4.47 -7.49
N SER A 574 -14.70 -5.64 -7.94
CA SER A 574 -14.47 -6.82 -7.08
C SER A 574 -13.30 -6.57 -6.13
N ASN A 575 -13.43 -7.06 -4.90
CA ASN A 575 -12.32 -7.15 -3.96
C ASN A 575 -11.27 -8.16 -4.46
N GLU A 576 -11.75 -9.29 -4.99
CA GLU A 576 -10.94 -10.34 -5.62
C GLU A 576 -11.24 -10.33 -7.14
N PRO A 577 -10.48 -9.59 -7.96
CA PRO A 577 -10.74 -9.50 -9.39
C PRO A 577 -10.20 -10.74 -10.12
N SER A 578 -10.96 -11.25 -11.08
CA SER A 578 -10.43 -12.29 -11.99
C SER A 578 -9.44 -11.67 -12.98
N TYR A 579 -8.65 -12.51 -13.62
CA TYR A 579 -7.62 -12.06 -14.56
C TYR A 579 -7.45 -13.03 -15.72
N SER A 580 -6.76 -12.57 -16.77
CA SER A 580 -6.50 -13.33 -18.00
C SER A 580 -5.07 -13.14 -18.50
N SER A 581 -4.57 -14.18 -19.17
CA SER A 581 -3.32 -14.20 -19.92
C SER A 581 -3.52 -14.68 -21.37
N ASP A 582 -4.78 -14.78 -21.83
CA ASP A 582 -5.11 -15.41 -23.10
C ASP A 582 -4.74 -14.54 -24.31
N GLU A 583 -4.44 -15.20 -25.44
CA GLU A 583 -4.05 -14.53 -26.68
C GLU A 583 -5.21 -13.66 -27.22
N GLY A 584 -5.01 -12.34 -27.21
CA GLY A 584 -6.04 -11.33 -27.54
C GLY A 584 -6.64 -10.63 -26.31
N GLU A 585 -6.51 -11.20 -25.11
CA GLU A 585 -6.93 -10.54 -23.86
C GLU A 585 -5.81 -9.74 -23.19
N VAL A 586 -4.58 -9.85 -23.68
CA VAL A 586 -3.43 -9.01 -23.30
C VAL A 586 -3.05 -8.03 -24.43
N ALA A 587 -2.49 -6.88 -24.06
CA ALA A 587 -2.02 -5.89 -25.02
C ALA A 587 -0.76 -6.37 -25.76
N THR A 588 -0.57 -5.89 -27.00
CA THR A 588 0.61 -6.21 -27.83
C THR A 588 1.37 -4.95 -28.23
N VAL A 589 2.67 -5.08 -28.55
CA VAL A 589 3.53 -3.94 -28.89
C VAL A 589 4.31 -4.23 -30.17
N SER A 590 4.19 -3.34 -31.15
CA SER A 590 5.08 -3.29 -32.30
C SER A 590 6.29 -2.41 -31.99
N LEU A 591 7.49 -2.95 -32.22
CA LEU A 591 8.77 -2.29 -31.97
C LEU A 591 9.32 -1.72 -33.28
N SER A 592 9.98 -0.56 -33.26
CA SER A 592 10.65 -0.03 -34.46
C SER A 592 11.80 -0.95 -34.91
N ASP A 593 12.55 -1.46 -33.95
CA ASP A 593 13.72 -2.31 -34.12
C ASP A 593 13.77 -3.32 -32.96
N ASP A 594 13.98 -4.61 -33.24
CA ASP A 594 14.12 -5.65 -32.20
C ASP A 594 15.56 -5.80 -31.69
N THR A 595 16.53 -5.27 -32.43
CA THR A 595 17.97 -5.41 -32.18
C THR A 595 18.71 -4.18 -32.69
N PHE A 596 19.50 -3.53 -31.84
CA PHE A 596 20.33 -2.38 -32.21
C PHE A 596 21.62 -2.34 -31.39
N THR A 597 22.50 -1.37 -31.63
CA THR A 597 23.81 -1.28 -30.96
C THR A 597 24.14 0.17 -30.64
N LEU A 598 24.65 0.42 -29.43
CA LEU A 598 25.11 1.72 -28.96
C LEU A 598 26.58 1.64 -28.54
N GLY A 599 27.40 2.56 -29.05
CA GLY A 599 28.74 2.82 -28.52
C GLY A 599 28.69 3.37 -27.09
N ALA A 600 29.86 3.44 -26.45
CA ALA A 600 30.03 4.03 -25.13
C ALA A 600 29.59 5.51 -25.14
N GLY A 601 28.60 5.86 -24.30
CA GLY A 601 28.01 7.20 -24.23
C GLY A 601 26.97 7.53 -25.31
N GLU A 602 26.58 6.58 -26.16
CA GLU A 602 25.53 6.79 -27.16
C GLU A 602 24.13 6.52 -26.61
N SER A 603 23.12 7.14 -27.25
CA SER A 603 21.70 6.97 -26.95
C SER A 603 20.91 6.70 -28.23
N ALA A 604 19.83 5.91 -28.13
CA ALA A 604 18.81 5.78 -29.17
C ALA A 604 17.41 6.07 -28.61
N THR A 605 16.60 6.79 -29.39
CA THR A 605 15.16 6.89 -29.17
C THR A 605 14.48 5.75 -29.91
N LEU A 606 13.74 4.91 -29.19
CA LEU A 606 12.96 3.81 -29.74
C LEU A 606 11.47 4.16 -29.69
N ARG A 607 10.76 3.80 -30.76
CA ARG A 607 9.32 4.02 -30.87
C ARG A 607 8.58 2.71 -30.61
N LEU A 608 7.62 2.79 -29.70
CA LEU A 608 6.78 1.69 -29.25
C LEU A 608 5.34 1.99 -29.68
N GLU A 609 4.74 1.08 -30.45
CA GLU A 609 3.34 1.18 -30.89
C GLU A 609 2.50 0.10 -30.19
N PHE A 610 1.70 0.54 -29.22
CA PHE A 610 0.83 -0.29 -28.40
C PHE A 610 -0.53 -0.55 -29.09
N VAL A 611 -1.04 -1.77 -28.93
CA VAL A 611 -2.38 -2.17 -29.35
C VAL A 611 -3.12 -2.74 -28.13
N GLU A 612 -4.31 -2.20 -27.85
CA GLU A 612 -5.17 -2.63 -26.76
C GLU A 612 -5.60 -4.12 -26.91
N PRO A 613 -6.00 -4.79 -25.81
CA PRO A 613 -6.62 -6.12 -25.87
C PRO A 613 -7.82 -6.16 -26.82
N ALA A 614 -7.83 -7.09 -27.76
CA ALA A 614 -8.79 -7.13 -28.86
C ALA A 614 -10.12 -7.85 -28.52
N SER A 615 -10.15 -8.70 -27.49
CA SER A 615 -11.32 -9.52 -27.13
C SER A 615 -11.98 -9.17 -25.79
N VAL A 616 -11.39 -8.29 -24.98
CA VAL A 616 -11.91 -7.99 -23.63
C VAL A 616 -13.03 -6.94 -23.69
N SER A 617 -14.17 -7.24 -23.06
CA SER A 617 -15.29 -6.30 -22.96
C SER A 617 -15.01 -5.19 -21.94
N ALA A 618 -15.27 -3.94 -22.32
CA ALA A 618 -15.27 -2.78 -21.40
C ALA A 618 -16.22 -2.96 -20.20
N SER A 619 -17.22 -3.86 -20.28
CA SER A 619 -18.12 -4.17 -19.14
C SER A 619 -17.41 -4.81 -17.93
N TYR A 620 -16.21 -5.37 -18.12
CA TYR A 620 -15.33 -5.88 -17.05
C TYR A 620 -14.44 -4.78 -16.43
N LEU A 621 -14.41 -3.57 -17.02
CA LEU A 621 -13.48 -2.48 -16.71
C LEU A 621 -12.00 -2.93 -16.69
N PRO A 622 -11.49 -3.61 -17.74
CA PRO A 622 -10.23 -4.30 -17.65
C PRO A 622 -9.02 -3.35 -17.58
N VAL A 623 -8.05 -3.73 -16.73
CA VAL A 623 -6.77 -3.04 -16.56
C VAL A 623 -5.67 -3.96 -17.06
N TYR A 624 -4.94 -3.51 -18.08
CA TYR A 624 -3.90 -4.30 -18.77
C TYR A 624 -2.53 -3.62 -18.67
N GLY A 625 -1.46 -4.39 -18.87
CA GLY A 625 -0.10 -3.86 -18.78
C GLY A 625 0.96 -4.90 -19.12
N GLY A 626 2.21 -4.57 -18.80
CA GLY A 626 3.36 -5.44 -19.07
C GLY A 626 4.66 -4.66 -19.03
N ARG A 627 5.70 -5.18 -19.70
CA ARG A 627 6.98 -4.49 -19.82
C ARG A 627 7.68 -4.75 -21.16
N ILE A 628 8.52 -3.80 -21.56
CA ILE A 628 9.55 -3.97 -22.60
C ILE A 628 10.88 -4.19 -21.88
N LEU A 629 11.61 -5.24 -22.25
CA LEU A 629 12.95 -5.52 -21.77
C LEU A 629 13.99 -5.11 -22.82
N PHE A 630 15.09 -4.54 -22.34
CA PHE A 630 16.27 -4.19 -23.12
C PHE A 630 17.45 -5.00 -22.57
N GLY A 631 17.72 -6.15 -23.20
CA GLY A 631 18.81 -7.06 -22.82
C GLY A 631 20.08 -6.74 -23.61
N GLY A 632 21.12 -6.28 -22.91
CA GLY A 632 22.44 -5.96 -23.47
C GLY A 632 23.35 -7.18 -23.64
N SER A 633 24.25 -7.11 -24.61
CA SER A 633 25.28 -8.13 -24.89
C SER A 633 26.29 -8.33 -23.74
N ASN A 634 26.36 -7.37 -22.82
CA ASN A 634 27.14 -7.40 -21.57
C ASN A 634 26.40 -8.15 -20.43
N GLY A 635 25.15 -8.55 -20.63
CA GLY A 635 24.30 -9.21 -19.63
C GLY A 635 23.43 -8.27 -18.80
N GLU A 636 23.49 -6.96 -19.02
CA GLU A 636 22.57 -6.00 -18.39
C GLU A 636 21.14 -6.19 -18.92
N VAL A 637 20.16 -6.09 -18.03
CA VAL A 637 18.74 -6.01 -18.41
C VAL A 637 18.10 -4.84 -17.68
N VAL A 638 17.49 -3.93 -18.43
CA VAL A 638 16.62 -2.87 -17.90
C VAL A 638 15.24 -2.99 -18.53
N SER A 639 14.22 -2.49 -17.83
CA SER A 639 12.83 -2.57 -18.27
C SER A 639 12.13 -1.22 -18.37
N VAL A 640 11.14 -1.14 -19.26
CA VAL A 640 10.10 -0.09 -19.26
C VAL A 640 8.77 -0.77 -19.00
N THR A 641 8.10 -0.37 -17.93
CA THR A 641 6.74 -0.82 -17.62
C THR A 641 5.70 -0.04 -18.42
N TYR A 642 4.56 -0.66 -18.71
CA TYR A 642 3.41 0.03 -19.29
C TYR A 642 2.08 -0.43 -18.69
N MET A 643 1.10 0.46 -18.72
CA MET A 643 -0.27 0.21 -18.24
C MET A 643 -1.28 0.98 -19.09
N GLY A 644 -2.39 0.33 -19.45
CA GLY A 644 -3.57 0.95 -20.08
C GLY A 644 -4.86 0.39 -19.48
N ASN A 645 -5.91 1.21 -19.49
CA ASN A 645 -7.18 0.89 -18.82
C ASN A 645 -8.36 1.01 -19.79
N ILE A 646 -9.18 -0.02 -19.95
CA ILE A 646 -10.46 0.13 -20.67
C ILE A 646 -11.52 0.56 -19.64
N TYR A 647 -11.53 1.86 -19.32
CA TYR A 647 -12.71 2.43 -18.67
C TYR A 647 -13.89 2.33 -19.64
N GLY A 648 -15.02 1.80 -19.16
CA GLY A 648 -16.30 2.25 -19.68
C GLY A 648 -16.44 3.75 -19.41
N SER A 649 -17.28 4.46 -20.16
CA SER A 649 -17.52 5.90 -19.96
C SER A 649 -18.17 6.27 -18.61
N ASP A 650 -18.27 5.34 -17.67
CA ASP A 650 -19.32 5.31 -16.67
C ASP A 650 -18.75 5.32 -15.24
N THR A 651 -18.51 6.54 -14.74
CA THR A 651 -18.12 6.87 -13.36
C THR A 651 -19.11 6.35 -12.31
N TRP A 652 -20.41 6.27 -12.60
CA TRP A 652 -21.43 5.68 -11.73
C TRP A 652 -22.37 4.69 -12.44
N GLU A 653 -22.94 3.76 -11.67
CA GLU A 653 -23.47 2.48 -12.15
C GLU A 653 -24.87 2.56 -12.79
N MET A 654 -24.91 3.04 -14.03
CA MET A 654 -26.15 3.22 -14.79
C MET A 654 -26.85 1.91 -15.18
N HIS A 655 -26.18 0.75 -15.22
CA HIS A 655 -26.77 -0.51 -15.73
C HIS A 655 -27.87 -1.06 -14.82
N ARG A 656 -27.83 -0.80 -13.50
CA ARG A 656 -28.91 -1.10 -12.55
C ARG A 656 -29.78 0.11 -12.21
N GLY A 657 -29.69 1.20 -12.99
CA GLY A 657 -30.52 2.40 -12.84
C GLY A 657 -30.09 3.33 -11.72
N VAL A 658 -28.80 3.36 -11.37
CA VAL A 658 -28.21 4.24 -10.36
C VAL A 658 -27.55 5.45 -11.06
N PRO A 659 -27.72 6.71 -10.58
CA PRO A 659 -28.40 7.13 -9.35
C PRO A 659 -29.93 6.97 -9.41
N MET A 660 -30.50 6.45 -8.31
CA MET A 660 -31.95 6.36 -8.11
C MET A 660 -32.44 7.53 -7.26
N TRP A 661 -33.65 7.98 -7.56
CA TRP A 661 -34.34 9.05 -6.84
C TRP A 661 -35.37 8.42 -5.92
N LEU A 662 -35.24 8.61 -4.60
CA LEU A 662 -36.15 8.02 -3.61
C LEU A 662 -37.05 9.07 -2.95
N SER A 663 -38.26 8.65 -2.59
CA SER A 663 -39.21 9.40 -1.76
C SER A 663 -39.17 8.87 -0.33
N GLY A 664 -38.54 9.63 0.57
CA GLY A 664 -38.37 9.24 1.96
C GLY A 664 -37.70 7.86 2.14
N TYR A 665 -38.18 7.07 3.10
CA TYR A 665 -37.66 5.74 3.40
C TYR A 665 -38.09 4.68 2.36
N GLY A 666 -37.37 4.64 1.24
CA GLY A 666 -37.32 3.47 0.35
C GLY A 666 -38.40 3.39 -0.75
N GLY A 667 -39.26 4.39 -0.89
CA GLY A 667 -40.08 4.56 -2.10
C GLY A 667 -39.24 5.12 -3.25
N LEU A 668 -39.62 4.88 -4.50
CA LEU A 668 -39.11 5.66 -5.64
C LEU A 668 -39.76 7.05 -5.66
N MET A 669 -39.06 8.05 -6.19
CA MET A 669 -39.67 9.33 -6.54
C MET A 669 -40.63 9.10 -7.72
N GLU A 670 -41.87 9.57 -7.59
CA GLU A 670 -42.87 9.54 -8.66
C GLU A 670 -42.91 10.90 -9.40
N GLU A 671 -43.35 10.90 -10.65
CA GLU A 671 -43.53 12.12 -11.46
C GLU A 671 -44.64 12.99 -10.85
N GLY A 672 -44.29 14.20 -10.42
CA GLY A 672 -45.19 15.13 -9.74
C GLY A 672 -45.35 14.89 -8.23
N HIS A 673 -44.37 14.24 -7.58
CA HIS A 673 -44.36 14.09 -6.12
C HIS A 673 -44.29 15.45 -5.42
N GLU A 674 -45.01 15.62 -4.30
CA GLU A 674 -45.01 16.86 -3.51
C GLU A 674 -44.31 16.61 -2.18
N TYR A 675 -43.22 17.35 -1.90
CA TYR A 675 -42.45 17.27 -0.66
C TYR A 675 -42.70 18.50 0.22
N SER A 676 -42.91 18.28 1.52
CA SER A 676 -42.92 19.36 2.53
C SER A 676 -41.52 19.72 3.05
N LEU A 677 -40.56 18.78 2.96
CA LEU A 677 -39.19 18.93 3.47
C LEU A 677 -39.07 19.24 4.98
N GLU A 678 -40.18 19.29 5.74
CA GLU A 678 -40.18 19.62 7.17
C GLU A 678 -39.58 18.51 8.06
N HIS A 679 -39.55 17.26 7.57
CA HIS A 679 -39.17 16.06 8.33
C HIS A 679 -38.27 15.13 7.51
N ASP A 680 -37.29 14.48 8.14
CA ASP A 680 -36.35 13.50 7.50
C ASP A 680 -37.05 12.30 6.81
N SER A 681 -38.37 12.13 6.97
CA SER A 681 -39.21 11.13 6.31
C SER A 681 -39.85 11.59 4.99
N ASP A 682 -39.97 12.90 4.75
CA ASP A 682 -40.64 13.49 3.59
C ASP A 682 -39.68 14.40 2.81
N VAL A 683 -38.62 13.78 2.32
CA VAL A 683 -37.52 14.41 1.58
C VAL A 683 -37.12 13.53 0.40
N PHE A 684 -36.63 14.16 -0.66
CA PHE A 684 -35.96 13.43 -1.73
C PHE A 684 -34.62 12.86 -1.21
N GLN A 685 -34.35 11.58 -1.50
CA GLN A 685 -33.10 10.93 -1.11
C GLN A 685 -32.39 10.40 -2.37
N PRO A 686 -31.30 11.05 -2.83
CA PRO A 686 -30.42 10.46 -3.83
C PRO A 686 -29.77 9.17 -3.31
N TYR A 687 -29.94 8.09 -4.07
CA TYR A 687 -29.19 6.85 -3.90
C TYR A 687 -28.20 6.70 -5.04
N PHE A 688 -26.90 6.58 -4.73
CA PHE A 688 -25.85 6.57 -5.73
C PHE A 688 -24.68 5.64 -5.40
N ASN A 689 -23.96 5.21 -6.44
CA ASN A 689 -22.70 4.48 -6.33
C ASN A 689 -21.75 4.89 -7.44
N ILE A 690 -20.50 5.19 -7.10
CA ILE A 690 -19.43 5.36 -8.08
C ILE A 690 -18.70 4.03 -8.30
N LEU A 691 -18.32 3.73 -9.54
CA LEU A 691 -17.54 2.54 -9.87
C LEU A 691 -16.04 2.73 -9.54
N TRP A 692 -15.55 3.96 -9.65
CA TRP A 692 -14.24 4.41 -9.17
C TRP A 692 -14.28 5.91 -8.85
N SER A 693 -13.21 6.44 -8.26
CA SER A 693 -13.10 7.84 -7.81
C SER A 693 -13.43 8.89 -8.87
N THR A 694 -13.98 10.02 -8.45
CA THR A 694 -14.24 11.18 -9.33
C THR A 694 -13.73 12.49 -8.72
N ARG A 695 -13.34 13.44 -9.58
CA ARG A 695 -12.91 14.78 -9.16
C ARG A 695 -14.05 15.62 -8.61
N GLU A 696 -15.29 15.36 -9.04
CA GLU A 696 -16.47 16.04 -8.51
C GLU A 696 -17.75 15.23 -8.75
N ILE A 697 -18.57 15.11 -7.71
CA ILE A 697 -19.92 14.52 -7.73
C ILE A 697 -20.91 15.52 -7.11
N GLY A 698 -22.08 15.70 -7.72
CA GLY A 698 -23.06 16.72 -7.34
C GLY A 698 -24.49 16.22 -7.41
N PHE A 699 -25.32 16.71 -6.48
CA PHE A 699 -26.78 16.65 -6.55
C PHE A 699 -27.32 18.07 -6.43
N ASP A 700 -28.15 18.46 -7.37
CA ASP A 700 -28.32 19.86 -7.74
C ASP A 700 -29.78 20.15 -8.13
N VAL A 701 -30.47 21.04 -7.40
CA VAL A 701 -31.88 21.39 -7.68
C VAL A 701 -31.96 22.41 -8.81
N ARG A 702 -32.66 22.06 -9.88
CA ARG A 702 -32.86 22.86 -11.10
C ARG A 702 -34.36 23.07 -11.33
N PHE A 703 -34.74 24.13 -12.06
CA PHE A 703 -36.13 24.27 -12.50
C PHE A 703 -36.54 23.08 -13.38
N GLY A 704 -37.85 22.75 -13.40
CA GLY A 704 -38.36 21.59 -14.14
C GLY A 704 -38.08 21.61 -15.66
N ASP A 705 -37.81 22.79 -16.22
CA ASP A 705 -37.51 23.06 -17.63
C ASP A 705 -36.01 23.12 -17.98
N TRP A 706 -35.10 22.82 -17.04
CA TRP A 706 -33.66 22.73 -17.31
C TRP A 706 -33.36 21.70 -18.42
N GLU A 707 -32.58 22.12 -19.41
CA GLU A 707 -32.07 21.27 -20.49
C GLU A 707 -30.53 21.16 -20.48
N PRO A 708 -29.93 20.12 -21.09
CA PRO A 708 -28.48 20.01 -21.26
C PRO A 708 -27.79 21.24 -21.88
N SER A 709 -28.53 22.02 -22.67
CA SER A 709 -28.13 23.29 -23.28
C SER A 709 -27.90 24.44 -22.28
N ASP A 710 -28.42 24.34 -21.05
CA ASP A 710 -28.20 25.30 -19.96
C ASP A 710 -26.86 25.09 -19.22
N TRP A 711 -26.13 24.01 -19.49
CA TRP A 711 -24.90 23.66 -18.76
C TRP A 711 -23.82 24.75 -18.85
N VAL A 712 -23.37 25.22 -17.68
CA VAL A 712 -22.18 26.05 -17.50
C VAL A 712 -21.49 25.66 -16.20
N TYR A 713 -20.15 25.59 -16.24
CA TYR A 713 -19.29 25.31 -15.10
C TYR A 713 -18.33 26.49 -14.82
N PRO A 714 -17.96 26.79 -13.56
CA PRO A 714 -18.58 26.31 -12.33
C PRO A 714 -20.03 26.81 -12.22
N PRO A 715 -20.96 26.04 -11.63
CA PRO A 715 -22.37 26.21 -11.93
C PRO A 715 -23.05 27.16 -10.90
N VAL A 716 -23.54 28.31 -11.37
CA VAL A 716 -23.90 29.46 -10.51
C VAL A 716 -25.38 29.53 -10.17
N ALA A 717 -25.70 29.59 -8.86
CA ALA A 717 -27.05 29.80 -8.35
C ALA A 717 -27.75 31.04 -8.95
N GLY A 718 -29.01 30.90 -9.36
CA GLY A 718 -29.81 31.95 -9.97
C GLY A 718 -29.50 32.25 -11.44
N LYS A 719 -28.72 31.41 -12.12
CA LYS A 719 -28.42 31.50 -13.56
C LYS A 719 -28.71 30.16 -14.24
N ASN A 720 -28.98 30.18 -15.55
CA ASN A 720 -29.12 28.99 -16.40
C ASN A 720 -29.94 27.87 -15.74
N ASN A 721 -31.18 28.21 -15.36
CA ASN A 721 -32.16 27.34 -14.71
C ASN A 721 -31.69 26.64 -13.40
N TRP A 722 -30.73 27.25 -12.70
CA TRP A 722 -30.08 26.70 -11.51
C TRP A 722 -30.51 27.34 -10.20
N ILE A 723 -30.84 26.52 -9.19
CA ILE A 723 -31.22 27.01 -7.86
C ILE A 723 -30.04 26.87 -6.88
N GLY A 724 -29.64 25.64 -6.56
CA GLY A 724 -28.48 25.36 -5.71
C GLY A 724 -28.09 23.89 -5.67
N SER A 725 -27.00 23.58 -4.98
CA SER A 725 -26.53 22.22 -4.69
C SER A 725 -27.07 21.74 -3.34
N VAL A 726 -27.45 20.46 -3.24
CA VAL A 726 -28.23 19.93 -2.11
C VAL A 726 -27.37 19.76 -0.85
N ARG A 727 -27.94 20.06 0.33
CA ARG A 727 -27.44 19.58 1.62
C ARG A 727 -28.17 18.30 2.03
N THR A 728 -27.41 17.30 2.46
CA THR A 728 -27.93 16.00 2.88
C THR A 728 -27.33 15.51 4.21
N ARG A 729 -27.84 14.39 4.73
CA ARG A 729 -27.21 13.57 5.79
C ARG A 729 -27.18 12.09 5.36
N PRO A 730 -26.29 11.24 5.90
CA PRO A 730 -26.40 9.79 5.78
C PRO A 730 -27.74 9.28 6.36
N SER A 731 -28.46 8.44 5.63
CA SER A 731 -29.79 7.98 6.07
C SER A 731 -29.72 7.14 7.36
N GLY A 732 -30.37 7.62 8.44
CA GLY A 732 -30.67 6.87 9.66
C GLY A 732 -29.54 6.62 10.67
N LEU A 733 -28.28 7.01 10.40
CA LEU A 733 -27.12 6.60 11.21
C LEU A 733 -26.14 7.70 11.66
N SER A 734 -26.25 8.94 11.17
CA SER A 734 -25.31 10.02 11.55
C SER A 734 -25.97 11.41 11.54
N ASN A 735 -25.45 12.31 12.39
CA ASN A 735 -25.76 13.75 12.37
C ASN A 735 -24.84 14.54 11.40
N GLU A 736 -23.94 13.85 10.70
CA GLU A 736 -23.01 14.43 9.73
C GLU A 736 -23.74 15.11 8.56
N ILE A 737 -23.28 16.32 8.22
CA ILE A 737 -23.85 17.12 7.14
C ILE A 737 -22.97 16.97 5.91
N ILE A 738 -23.55 16.42 4.85
CA ILE A 738 -22.90 16.28 3.53
C ILE A 738 -23.41 17.42 2.65
N ASN A 739 -22.52 18.31 2.22
CA ASN A 739 -22.83 19.41 1.32
C ASN A 739 -22.30 19.06 -0.08
N PHE A 740 -23.17 19.05 -1.10
CA PHE A 740 -22.75 18.87 -2.48
C PHE A 740 -22.37 20.21 -3.14
N PRO A 741 -21.51 20.22 -4.18
CA PRO A 741 -20.78 19.07 -4.71
C PRO A 741 -19.66 18.59 -3.78
N LEU A 742 -19.38 17.28 -3.81
CA LEU A 742 -18.19 16.71 -3.18
C LEU A 742 -17.06 16.67 -4.20
N VAL A 743 -15.98 17.39 -3.92
CA VAL A 743 -14.75 17.38 -4.71
C VAL A 743 -13.83 16.26 -4.25
N ASN A 744 -13.06 15.68 -5.19
CA ASN A 744 -12.12 14.58 -4.96
C ASN A 744 -12.73 13.43 -4.11
N TYR A 745 -13.84 12.88 -4.61
CA TYR A 745 -14.58 11.79 -3.96
C TYR A 745 -13.94 10.42 -4.28
N PRO A 746 -13.37 9.71 -3.29
CA PRO A 746 -12.60 8.48 -3.51
C PRO A 746 -13.50 7.27 -3.74
N ARG A 747 -12.97 6.20 -4.36
CA ARG A 747 -13.63 4.89 -4.45
C ARG A 747 -14.00 4.43 -3.05
N VAL A 748 -15.28 4.11 -2.89
CA VAL A 748 -15.90 3.59 -1.68
C VAL A 748 -16.61 2.28 -2.04
N SER A 749 -16.68 1.34 -1.11
CA SER A 749 -17.33 0.05 -1.36
C SER A 749 -18.78 0.08 -0.86
N GLY A 750 -19.71 -0.29 -1.73
CA GLY A 750 -21.15 -0.17 -1.48
C GLY A 750 -21.72 1.21 -1.86
N ALA A 751 -23.04 1.27 -1.96
CA ALA A 751 -23.77 2.45 -2.39
C ALA A 751 -24.29 3.31 -1.22
N PHE A 752 -24.49 4.60 -1.50
CA PHE A 752 -24.80 5.62 -0.50
C PHE A 752 -26.23 6.13 -0.65
N TYR A 753 -26.97 6.11 0.45
CA TYR A 753 -28.31 6.71 0.58
C TYR A 753 -28.17 8.00 1.39
N VAL A 754 -28.37 9.16 0.75
CA VAL A 754 -28.27 10.46 1.42
C VAL A 754 -29.63 11.15 1.41
N ALA A 755 -30.12 11.55 2.58
CA ALA A 755 -31.41 12.21 2.72
C ALA A 755 -31.24 13.73 2.61
N SER A 756 -31.97 14.38 1.69
CA SER A 756 -32.05 15.84 1.62
C SER A 756 -32.57 16.44 2.92
N GLN A 757 -32.26 17.72 3.14
CA GLN A 757 -32.49 18.39 4.42
C GLN A 757 -33.42 19.60 4.33
N GLY A 758 -34.01 19.87 3.17
CA GLY A 758 -34.75 21.12 2.95
C GLY A 758 -33.86 22.34 2.74
N TYR A 759 -32.53 22.16 2.70
CA TYR A 759 -31.55 23.22 2.50
C TYR A 759 -30.60 22.91 1.34
N PHE A 760 -30.03 23.98 0.79
CA PHE A 760 -28.86 23.94 -0.07
C PHE A 760 -27.56 23.82 0.74
N ALA A 761 -26.45 23.55 0.08
CA ALA A 761 -25.11 23.43 0.66
C ALA A 761 -24.69 24.67 1.48
N ASN A 762 -25.03 25.87 0.99
CA ASN A 762 -24.86 27.16 1.66
C ASN A 762 -25.87 27.40 2.83
N GLY A 763 -26.73 26.43 3.13
CA GLY A 763 -27.70 26.46 4.22
C GLY A 763 -28.90 27.39 4.03
N SER A 764 -29.11 28.01 2.86
CA SER A 764 -30.42 28.60 2.54
C SER A 764 -31.44 27.50 2.26
N SER A 765 -32.70 27.70 2.68
CA SER A 765 -33.78 26.76 2.43
C SER A 765 -34.09 26.61 0.93
N ILE A 766 -34.54 25.44 0.53
CA ILE A 766 -35.14 25.20 -0.78
C ILE A 766 -36.51 25.89 -0.78
N PRO A 767 -36.79 26.87 -1.67
CA PRO A 767 -38.06 27.57 -1.70
C PRO A 767 -39.15 26.74 -2.41
N ASP A 768 -40.41 27.12 -2.19
CA ASP A 768 -41.59 26.56 -2.85
C ASP A 768 -41.48 26.69 -4.38
N GLY A 769 -41.80 25.62 -5.12
CA GLY A 769 -41.73 25.62 -6.60
C GLY A 769 -41.66 24.23 -7.22
N GLU A 770 -41.56 24.20 -8.56
CA GLU A 770 -41.49 22.98 -9.38
C GLU A 770 -40.05 22.76 -9.90
N TYR A 771 -39.48 21.59 -9.62
CA TYR A 771 -38.05 21.32 -9.76
C TYR A 771 -37.73 19.93 -10.30
N ARG A 772 -36.46 19.75 -10.66
CA ARG A 772 -35.78 18.45 -10.85
C ARG A 772 -34.46 18.42 -10.08
N LEU A 773 -34.02 17.22 -9.73
CA LEU A 773 -32.64 16.98 -9.32
C LEU A 773 -31.81 16.62 -10.56
N LEU A 774 -30.70 17.32 -10.72
CA LEU A 774 -29.59 16.91 -11.56
C LEU A 774 -28.58 16.20 -10.65
N GLY A 775 -28.39 14.90 -10.88
CA GLY A 775 -27.20 14.19 -10.41
C GLY A 775 -26.13 14.30 -11.47
N ARG A 776 -24.89 14.64 -11.10
CA ARG A 776 -23.74 14.71 -12.01
C ARG A 776 -22.46 14.15 -11.38
N ALA A 777 -21.61 13.51 -12.17
CA ALA A 777 -20.26 13.11 -11.79
C ALA A 777 -19.31 13.26 -13.00
N VAL A 778 -18.12 13.83 -12.81
CA VAL A 778 -17.17 14.04 -13.91
C VAL A 778 -16.31 12.78 -14.15
N ARG A 779 -16.05 12.45 -15.42
CA ARG A 779 -15.17 11.35 -15.79
C ARG A 779 -13.71 11.64 -15.43
N THR A 780 -12.91 10.58 -15.26
CA THR A 780 -11.51 10.66 -14.79
C THR A 780 -10.62 11.65 -15.55
N PHE A 781 -10.78 11.71 -16.87
CA PHE A 781 -10.07 12.62 -17.77
C PHE A 781 -10.92 13.80 -18.31
N GLY A 782 -12.17 13.93 -17.85
CA GLY A 782 -13.14 14.85 -18.42
C GLY A 782 -12.84 16.33 -18.17
N ASP A 783 -13.09 17.19 -19.16
CA ASP A 783 -13.10 18.63 -18.95
C ASP A 783 -14.39 19.03 -18.21
N MET A 784 -14.25 19.60 -17.01
CA MET A 784 -15.39 20.09 -16.23
C MET A 784 -16.25 21.13 -16.98
N ASN A 785 -15.69 21.82 -17.96
CA ASN A 785 -16.41 22.79 -18.79
C ASN A 785 -17.27 22.15 -19.88
N ASN A 786 -17.04 20.88 -20.23
CA ASN A 786 -17.72 20.14 -21.30
C ASN A 786 -18.79 19.20 -20.72
N LEU A 787 -20.08 19.41 -21.01
CA LEU A 787 -21.14 18.53 -20.49
C LEU A 787 -20.99 17.07 -20.94
N ASP A 788 -20.49 16.83 -22.16
CA ASP A 788 -20.31 15.47 -22.68
C ASP A 788 -19.31 14.66 -21.86
N ASP A 789 -18.41 15.33 -21.11
CA ASP A 789 -17.44 14.73 -20.19
C ASP A 789 -18.00 14.46 -18.77
N TRP A 790 -19.19 14.98 -18.43
CA TRP A 790 -19.94 14.57 -17.25
C TRP A 790 -20.89 13.40 -17.57
N GLN A 791 -20.98 12.46 -16.64
CA GLN A 791 -22.20 11.66 -16.55
C GLN A 791 -23.23 12.42 -15.72
N TYR A 792 -24.47 12.40 -16.17
CA TYR A 792 -25.57 13.00 -15.43
C TYR A 792 -26.88 12.22 -15.58
N ALA A 793 -27.76 12.40 -14.61
CA ALA A 793 -29.12 11.87 -14.60
C ALA A 793 -30.06 12.93 -14.04
N LEU A 794 -31.28 12.99 -14.58
CA LEU A 794 -32.35 13.85 -14.07
C LEU A 794 -33.36 13.02 -13.28
N SER A 795 -33.99 13.63 -12.28
CA SER A 795 -35.16 13.07 -11.61
C SER A 795 -36.45 13.30 -12.40
N PRO A 796 -37.52 12.55 -12.07
CA PRO A 796 -38.90 13.04 -12.27
C PRO A 796 -39.05 14.47 -11.72
N TRP A 797 -39.98 15.25 -12.26
CA TRP A 797 -40.24 16.56 -11.66
C TRP A 797 -41.00 16.40 -10.34
N PHE A 798 -40.77 17.32 -9.41
CA PHE A 798 -41.40 17.34 -8.09
C PHE A 798 -41.70 18.78 -7.66
N THR A 799 -42.57 18.93 -6.66
CA THR A 799 -42.96 20.23 -6.10
C THR A 799 -42.55 20.32 -4.64
N VAL A 800 -42.10 21.51 -4.21
CA VAL A 800 -41.85 21.86 -2.80
C VAL A 800 -42.96 22.83 -2.33
N LYS A 801 -43.48 22.64 -1.11
CA LYS A 801 -44.63 23.37 -0.53
C LYS A 801 -44.55 23.53 0.99
#